data_AF-G2PN09-F1
#
_entry.id   AF-G2PN09-F1
#
_cell.length_a   1.000
_cell.length_b   1.000
_cell.length_c   1.000
_cell.angle_alpha   90.00
_cell.angle_beta   90.00
_cell.angle_gamma   90.00
#
_symmetry.space_group_name_H-M   'P 1'
#
loop_
_entity.id
_entity.type
_entity.pdbx_description
1 polymer ?
#
loop_
_entity_poly.entity_id
_entity_poly.type
_entity_poly.pdbx_seq_one_letter_code
_entity_poly.pdbx_strand_id
1 'polypeptide(L)'
;MKRIQYHITTLFLLFALQISIGQINRTLETKVVDILAQFPTKDLAHSDKLMQEILELGTEGIQKFHERIVPLGTGDDTQARYAVHSLVVYAGKHREAVVEKTLLSALEKAKHKEVKTFFIDRLAFCGTDTSVKILGKYLTDKELYEPALATLTVLGTQRSAEAIHSAVKSVSGIRKAAFIESLGRLRYTPASKTLVEVVSNPMSDAFLKQKALMALAEIAQPDSYDILSKAVESEAYQLGETRAIIAYIHYGNRLIEQGNFSLGELIAKSLLKNCTEDNQLNFRVAGIDFLTASMGKNATKTLLKEAKYPNDAYRGSVLKAAGQNMRPTEVSKWVKQYKKIEDIGKIQLLEILRERQESKVLDKCITKAIESDNESLKLAGIRALDFQEKSKALPLLFKTLQGDNTNATFATIENTLLKIVDVDDAPLIAEELFRFENQKAKGVLVNVLAERNATNQFDAIARLLDKANPDLQKNIYKAMPSISTESNLSELMEMLSKVDDEANINYVQQAIIKVLNNTEKDSSLDVYSVFADFEDKSKLIPILPAIGGQKALTLISEQMQSGGIKEKMAAIQALSAWKGNKSLSYLFKAIINSNGDIRELAFGKYLQKVATSDQPDDQRLLLIRKLMPHSKTLAEKKQVIRAAQSAKTFLSLVFVSDYLDDAELSAVASNAVINIALPTPGANNGLSGEVVREAVSNSMANLTGPDSQYLKIDVKEFLDKMPKEKGFVSIFNGKDLTGWEGLVENPIKRRKMSKSALKKTQEKANAQMLKDWFVKDGVIGFKGEGYNNICTIKDYGDFEMLVDWKITHGGDSGIYLRGTPQVQIWDTALTDVGAEVGSGGLYNNQENTSKPLVVADNPINEWNTFRIKMVGERVTVHLNGKLVTDNVVLENFWDRDRAIFTKEAIELQAHGEDLGFRNVYVREIQSGNELLSPEEQKEGFQSLFNGKNLDHWIGNKTDYSVENNELVVQPEQGGHGNLYTANEYSDFIFRFEFKLTPGANNGLGIHAPLEGDAAYVGKELQILDNTAPIYANLKPYQYHGSVYGIAAAKRGFLKPVGEWNSQEVMVKGNQIKITLNDYVILDADIKKASENGTPDGQNHPGLKRDSGHIGFLGHGSTLWFRNIRIKDLK
;
A
#
# COMPACT_ATOMS: atom_id res chain seq x y z
N MET A 1 42.21 -9.44 31.10
CA MET A 1 40.96 -8.69 30.84
C MET A 1 41.20 -7.20 30.55
N LYS A 2 41.52 -6.32 31.51
CA LYS A 2 41.53 -4.83 31.29
C LYS A 2 42.27 -4.29 30.03
N ARG A 3 43.39 -4.90 29.59
CA ARG A 3 44.07 -4.49 28.33
C ARG A 3 43.24 -4.74 27.06
N ILE A 4 42.39 -5.76 27.03
CA ILE A 4 41.59 -6.13 25.84
C ILE A 4 40.47 -5.11 25.60
N GLN A 5 39.80 -4.65 26.66
CA GLN A 5 38.76 -3.60 26.55
C GLN A 5 39.30 -2.31 25.92
N TYR A 6 40.52 -1.87 26.29
CA TYR A 6 41.13 -0.68 25.71
C TYR A 6 41.32 -0.81 24.19
N HIS A 7 41.85 -1.94 23.71
CA HIS A 7 42.04 -2.16 22.27
C HIS A 7 40.70 -2.21 21.51
N ILE A 8 39.65 -2.79 22.09
CA ILE A 8 38.30 -2.81 21.48
C ILE A 8 37.71 -1.40 21.38
N THR A 9 37.80 -0.56 22.42
CA THR A 9 37.35 0.84 22.35
C THR A 9 38.17 1.68 21.37
N THR A 10 39.48 1.44 21.25
CA THR A 10 40.32 2.13 20.26
C THR A 10 39.98 1.70 18.82
N LEU A 11 39.68 0.42 18.59
CA LEU A 11 39.22 -0.06 17.28
C LEU A 11 37.87 0.57 16.88
N PHE A 12 36.92 0.70 17.83
CA PHE A 12 35.64 1.35 17.56
C PHE A 12 35.78 2.83 17.17
N LEU A 13 36.68 3.59 17.81
CA LEU A 13 36.97 4.97 17.37
C LEU A 13 37.60 5.00 15.96
N LEU A 14 38.49 4.05 15.63
CA LEU A 14 39.12 3.98 14.31
C LEU A 14 38.14 3.60 13.20
N PHE A 15 37.20 2.68 13.47
CA PHE A 15 36.14 2.32 12.52
C PHE A 15 35.19 3.50 12.26
N ALA A 16 34.80 4.23 13.30
CA ALA A 16 34.00 5.45 13.17
C ALA A 16 34.72 6.53 12.31
N LEU A 17 36.05 6.64 12.44
CA LEU A 17 36.86 7.52 11.60
C LEU A 17 36.96 7.06 10.14
N GLN A 18 37.03 5.75 9.86
CA GLN A 18 37.10 5.26 8.47
C GLN A 18 35.78 5.41 7.70
N ILE A 19 34.62 5.23 8.35
CA ILE A 19 33.30 5.46 7.72
C ILE A 19 33.18 6.93 7.26
N SER A 20 33.69 7.87 8.07
CA SER A 20 33.75 9.29 7.71
C SER A 20 34.64 9.60 6.50
N ILE A 21 35.66 8.78 6.20
CA ILE A 21 36.57 9.00 5.05
C ILE A 21 35.94 8.51 3.74
N GLY A 22 35.09 7.48 3.79
CA GLY A 22 34.23 7.11 2.68
C GLY A 22 33.42 8.33 2.22
N GLN A 23 32.65 8.96 3.11
CA GLN A 23 31.64 9.97 2.79
C GLN A 23 32.14 11.34 2.24
N ILE A 24 33.44 11.53 1.99
CA ILE A 24 34.06 12.84 1.63
C ILE A 24 33.79 13.26 0.15
N ASN A 25 32.63 12.87 -0.41
CA ASN A 25 32.56 12.29 -1.75
C ASN A 25 31.05 12.08 -2.25
N ARG A 26 30.46 11.30 -3.24
CA ARG A 26 30.57 11.12 -4.75
C ARG A 26 30.16 12.36 -5.60
N THR A 27 30.25 12.26 -6.93
CA THR A 27 30.48 13.39 -7.86
C THR A 27 29.17 14.11 -8.20
N LEU A 28 29.20 15.43 -8.34
CA LEU A 28 28.05 16.23 -7.91
C LEU A 28 26.77 16.19 -8.77
N GLU A 29 26.90 16.32 -10.10
CA GLU A 29 25.84 16.02 -11.09
C GLU A 29 25.15 14.69 -10.81
N THR A 30 25.98 13.80 -10.29
CA THR A 30 25.78 12.39 -10.26
C THR A 30 25.13 12.08 -8.90
N LYS A 31 25.58 12.66 -7.76
CA LYS A 31 24.91 12.65 -6.43
C LYS A 31 23.40 12.84 -6.47
N VAL A 32 22.96 13.66 -7.43
CA VAL A 32 21.57 14.02 -7.67
C VAL A 32 20.76 12.86 -8.25
N VAL A 33 21.35 12.05 -9.12
CA VAL A 33 20.72 10.89 -9.78
C VAL A 33 20.27 9.84 -8.76
N ASP A 34 21.13 9.44 -7.82
CA ASP A 34 20.79 8.52 -6.73
C ASP A 34 19.55 8.94 -5.94
N ILE A 35 19.50 10.22 -5.60
CA ILE A 35 18.46 10.78 -4.76
C ILE A 35 17.18 10.93 -5.58
N LEU A 36 17.27 11.33 -6.85
CA LEU A 36 16.15 11.34 -7.80
C LEU A 36 15.52 9.95 -7.96
N ALA A 37 16.33 8.90 -8.11
CA ALA A 37 15.88 7.51 -8.26
C ALA A 37 15.08 6.99 -7.05
N GLN A 38 15.15 7.67 -5.90
CA GLN A 38 14.42 7.36 -4.68
C GLN A 38 13.10 8.15 -4.53
N PHE A 39 12.66 8.89 -5.56
CA PHE A 39 11.33 9.53 -5.61
C PHE A 39 10.31 8.75 -6.46
N PRO A 40 9.02 8.75 -6.07
CA PRO A 40 8.45 9.41 -4.89
C PRO A 40 8.82 8.71 -3.56
N THR A 41 8.87 9.49 -2.47
CA THR A 41 9.29 9.01 -1.14
C THR A 41 8.28 8.04 -0.53
N LYS A 42 8.78 6.95 0.06
CA LYS A 42 7.97 5.89 0.70
C LYS A 42 7.13 6.40 1.88
N ASP A 43 7.70 7.28 2.70
CA ASP A 43 7.11 7.85 3.91
C ASP A 43 7.81 9.17 4.32
N LEU A 44 7.38 9.77 5.43
CA LEU A 44 7.93 11.04 5.94
C LEU A 44 9.36 10.95 6.49
N ALA A 45 9.76 9.82 7.08
CA ALA A 45 11.12 9.63 7.59
C ALA A 45 12.12 9.39 6.44
N HIS A 46 11.70 8.63 5.42
CA HIS A 46 12.41 8.53 4.15
C HIS A 46 12.54 9.89 3.46
N SER A 47 11.49 10.72 3.51
CA SER A 47 11.54 12.09 3.00
C SER A 47 12.55 12.96 3.76
N ASP A 48 12.39 13.14 5.08
CA ASP A 48 13.31 13.97 5.90
C ASP A 48 14.79 13.50 5.75
N LYS A 49 15.06 12.19 5.58
CA LYS A 49 16.40 11.65 5.26
C LYS A 49 16.94 12.14 3.90
N LEU A 50 16.19 11.95 2.81
CA LEU A 50 16.64 12.38 1.48
C LEU A 50 16.86 13.90 1.43
N MET A 51 16.11 14.68 2.20
CA MET A 51 16.29 16.13 2.24
C MET A 51 17.61 16.55 2.89
N GLN A 52 18.05 15.84 3.93
CA GLN A 52 19.38 16.02 4.52
C GLN A 52 20.47 15.66 3.50
N GLU A 53 20.32 14.53 2.80
CA GLU A 53 21.25 14.14 1.73
C GLU A 53 21.35 15.18 0.61
N ILE A 54 20.26 15.84 0.21
CA ILE A 54 20.29 16.93 -0.80
C ILE A 54 20.97 18.20 -0.27
N LEU A 55 20.87 18.49 1.04
CA LEU A 55 21.53 19.65 1.66
C LEU A 55 23.04 19.43 1.80
N GLU A 56 23.48 18.21 2.11
CA GLU A 56 24.89 17.79 2.17
C GLU A 56 25.64 17.92 0.82
N LEU A 57 24.92 18.06 -0.30
CA LEU A 57 25.50 18.34 -1.62
C LEU A 57 25.91 19.81 -1.80
N GLY A 58 25.41 20.70 -0.94
CA GLY A 58 25.66 22.13 -0.98
C GLY A 58 25.09 22.86 -2.22
N THR A 59 25.56 24.10 -2.41
CA THR A 59 25.02 25.07 -3.38
C THR A 59 25.03 24.57 -4.84
N GLU A 60 26.05 23.82 -5.24
CA GLU A 60 26.18 23.37 -6.62
C GLU A 60 25.36 22.08 -6.86
N GLY A 61 25.21 21.20 -5.85
CA GLY A 61 24.40 19.98 -5.97
C GLY A 61 22.90 20.26 -6.02
N ILE A 62 22.41 21.19 -5.20
CA ILE A 62 20.99 21.59 -5.25
C ILE A 62 20.65 22.20 -6.64
N GLN A 63 21.58 22.94 -7.26
CA GLN A 63 21.39 23.45 -8.62
C GLN A 63 21.26 22.33 -9.67
N LYS A 64 21.78 21.13 -9.44
CA LYS A 64 21.65 20.00 -10.37
C LYS A 64 20.26 19.37 -10.39
N PHE A 65 19.50 19.45 -9.29
CA PHE A 65 18.06 19.17 -9.34
C PHE A 65 17.31 20.23 -10.14
N HIS A 66 17.67 21.50 -9.99
CA HIS A 66 17.04 22.60 -10.72
C HIS A 66 17.35 22.56 -12.24
N GLU A 67 18.57 22.19 -12.63
CA GLU A 67 18.98 22.06 -14.04
C GLU A 67 18.24 20.93 -14.78
N ARG A 68 17.54 20.05 -14.06
CA ARG A 68 16.73 18.94 -14.60
C ARG A 68 15.24 19.26 -14.75
N ILE A 69 14.77 20.45 -14.38
CA ILE A 69 13.38 20.88 -14.61
C ILE A 69 13.23 21.42 -16.03
N VAL A 70 12.35 20.80 -16.83
CA VAL A 70 12.16 21.09 -18.25
C VAL A 70 10.73 21.59 -18.54
N PRO A 71 10.46 22.18 -19.72
CA PRO A 71 9.08 22.47 -20.15
C PRO A 71 8.25 21.19 -20.33
N LEU A 72 6.93 21.27 -20.10
CA LEU A 72 6.04 20.12 -20.26
C LEU A 72 6.11 19.52 -21.67
N GLY A 73 6.18 18.19 -21.73
CA GLY A 73 6.28 17.44 -23.00
C GLY A 73 7.66 17.44 -23.66
N THR A 74 8.71 17.99 -23.02
CA THR A 74 10.08 18.01 -23.59
C THR A 74 11.06 17.01 -22.97
N GLY A 75 10.64 16.30 -21.91
CA GLY A 75 11.38 15.24 -21.22
C GLY A 75 10.61 14.78 -19.98
N ASP A 76 11.10 13.76 -19.28
CA ASP A 76 10.61 13.40 -17.95
C ASP A 76 11.46 14.10 -16.88
N ASP A 77 10.83 14.96 -16.10
CA ASP A 77 11.40 15.61 -14.91
C ASP A 77 10.58 15.32 -13.64
N THR A 78 9.73 14.28 -13.65
CA THR A 78 8.80 13.93 -12.56
C THR A 78 9.52 13.78 -11.23
N GLN A 79 10.59 13.00 -11.19
CA GLN A 79 11.44 12.82 -10.00
C GLN A 79 12.10 14.13 -9.56
N ALA A 80 12.52 14.99 -10.49
CA ALA A 80 13.13 16.28 -10.17
C ALA A 80 12.11 17.26 -9.59
N ARG A 81 10.87 17.28 -10.10
CA ARG A 81 9.78 18.07 -9.51
C ARG A 81 9.44 17.60 -8.09
N TYR A 82 9.41 16.29 -7.84
CA TYR A 82 9.22 15.75 -6.49
C TYR A 82 10.37 16.11 -5.54
N ALA A 83 11.62 15.92 -5.95
CA ALA A 83 12.80 16.22 -5.15
C ALA A 83 12.90 17.71 -4.80
N VAL A 84 12.78 18.61 -5.79
CA VAL A 84 12.81 20.07 -5.58
C VAL A 84 11.62 20.53 -4.72
N HIS A 85 10.43 19.94 -4.90
CA HIS A 85 9.28 20.29 -4.05
C HIS A 85 9.50 19.87 -2.58
N SER A 86 9.93 18.63 -2.35
CA SER A 86 10.22 18.14 -0.99
C SER A 86 11.30 18.99 -0.34
N LEU A 87 12.33 19.38 -1.10
CA LEU A 87 13.45 20.17 -0.61
C LEU A 87 13.02 21.53 -0.09
N VAL A 88 12.15 22.25 -0.80
CA VAL A 88 11.69 23.57 -0.34
C VAL A 88 10.76 23.48 0.87
N VAL A 89 9.96 22.42 0.98
CA VAL A 89 9.11 22.17 2.16
C VAL A 89 9.99 21.89 3.39
N TYR A 90 11.00 21.03 3.25
CA TYR A 90 11.96 20.74 4.31
C TYR A 90 12.82 21.97 4.67
N ALA A 91 13.29 22.71 3.67
CA ALA A 91 14.11 23.90 3.87
C ALA A 91 13.35 25.02 4.58
N GLY A 92 12.04 25.17 4.33
CA GLY A 92 11.17 26.07 5.09
C GLY A 92 11.08 25.69 6.57
N LYS A 93 10.83 24.40 6.85
CA LYS A 93 10.75 23.82 8.20
C LYS A 93 12.07 24.00 8.99
N HIS A 94 13.22 23.85 8.34
CA HIS A 94 14.54 23.85 8.99
C HIS A 94 15.38 25.14 8.78
N ARG A 95 14.87 26.11 8.01
CA ARG A 95 15.49 27.42 7.69
C ARG A 95 16.79 27.35 6.85
N GLU A 96 16.82 26.45 5.88
CA GLU A 96 18.00 26.16 5.05
C GLU A 96 18.19 27.17 3.91
N ALA A 97 18.78 28.33 4.23
CA ALA A 97 18.97 29.47 3.32
C ALA A 97 19.74 29.16 2.02
N VAL A 98 20.48 28.03 1.96
CA VAL A 98 21.15 27.57 0.73
C VAL A 98 20.15 27.16 -0.37
N VAL A 99 18.98 26.63 0.02
CA VAL A 99 17.93 26.22 -0.93
C VAL A 99 17.28 27.43 -1.58
N GLU A 100 16.94 28.47 -0.80
CA GLU A 100 16.46 29.75 -1.35
C GLU A 100 17.44 30.32 -2.39
N LYS A 101 18.72 30.44 -2.03
CA LYS A 101 19.75 31.03 -2.89
C LYS A 101 19.91 30.27 -4.22
N THR A 102 19.85 28.95 -4.20
CA THR A 102 20.01 28.10 -5.38
C THR A 102 18.76 28.08 -6.26
N LEU A 103 17.58 28.18 -5.65
CA LEU A 103 16.30 28.28 -6.34
C LEU A 103 16.11 29.64 -7.01
N LEU A 104 16.55 30.72 -6.37
CA LEU A 104 16.64 32.05 -6.99
C LEU A 104 17.61 32.07 -8.18
N SER A 105 18.76 31.40 -8.06
CA SER A 105 19.70 31.27 -9.19
C SER A 105 19.09 30.48 -10.36
N ALA A 106 18.32 29.42 -10.08
CA ALA A 106 17.58 28.67 -11.09
C ALA A 106 16.49 29.51 -11.78
N LEU A 107 15.73 30.30 -11.02
CA LEU A 107 14.73 31.23 -11.53
C LEU A 107 15.34 32.28 -12.49
N GLU A 108 16.51 32.82 -12.16
CA GLU A 108 17.22 33.76 -13.05
C GLU A 108 17.88 33.07 -14.27
N LYS A 109 18.37 31.83 -14.13
CA LYS A 109 18.88 31.00 -15.24
C LYS A 109 17.78 30.55 -16.22
N ALA A 110 16.56 30.31 -15.75
CA ALA A 110 15.48 29.71 -16.52
C ALA A 110 15.08 30.57 -17.74
N LYS A 111 14.74 29.91 -18.86
CA LYS A 111 14.30 30.58 -20.10
C LYS A 111 12.78 30.56 -20.28
N HIS A 112 12.16 29.41 -20.03
CA HIS A 112 10.72 29.19 -20.24
C HIS A 112 9.90 29.72 -19.06
N LYS A 113 8.79 30.41 -19.33
CA LYS A 113 7.93 31.01 -18.29
C LYS A 113 7.34 29.97 -17.35
N GLU A 114 6.93 28.81 -17.86
CA GLU A 114 6.45 27.66 -17.08
C GLU A 114 7.46 27.18 -16.03
N VAL A 115 8.73 27.03 -16.42
CA VAL A 115 9.83 26.66 -15.51
C VAL A 115 10.09 27.78 -14.48
N LYS A 116 9.90 29.06 -14.85
CA LYS A 116 9.93 30.18 -13.89
C LYS A 116 8.77 30.11 -12.90
N THR A 117 7.54 29.86 -13.35
CA THR A 117 6.38 29.67 -12.49
C THR A 117 6.64 28.58 -11.46
N PHE A 118 7.16 27.41 -11.89
CA PHE A 118 7.54 26.33 -10.96
C PHE A 118 8.52 26.83 -9.89
N PHE A 119 9.64 27.46 -10.25
CA PHE A 119 10.61 27.95 -9.26
C PHE A 119 10.07 29.08 -8.38
N ILE A 120 9.21 29.96 -8.90
CA ILE A 120 8.51 30.98 -8.12
C ILE A 120 7.61 30.30 -7.07
N ASP A 121 6.74 29.39 -7.49
CA ASP A 121 5.81 28.67 -6.59
C ASP A 121 6.55 27.78 -5.57
N ARG A 122 7.78 27.35 -5.86
CA ARG A 122 8.63 26.64 -4.90
C ARG A 122 9.25 27.60 -3.85
N LEU A 123 9.52 28.87 -4.19
CA LEU A 123 10.01 29.86 -3.21
C LEU A 123 8.98 30.16 -2.11
N ALA A 124 7.69 29.93 -2.35
CA ALA A 124 6.64 30.10 -1.33
C ALA A 124 6.84 29.23 -0.07
N PHE A 125 7.64 28.16 -0.15
CA PHE A 125 7.91 27.27 0.97
C PHE A 125 9.20 27.61 1.76
N CYS A 126 10.22 28.19 1.11
CA CYS A 126 11.54 28.41 1.71
C CYS A 126 12.13 29.83 1.56
N GLY A 127 11.40 30.75 0.93
CA GLY A 127 11.88 32.10 0.63
C GLY A 127 11.92 33.03 1.84
N THR A 128 12.72 34.09 1.72
CA THR A 128 12.91 35.14 2.73
C THR A 128 12.92 36.53 2.06
N ASP A 129 13.28 37.55 2.82
CA ASP A 129 13.64 38.89 2.32
C ASP A 129 14.66 38.90 1.16
N THR A 130 15.44 37.82 0.98
CA THR A 130 16.38 37.68 -0.15
C THR A 130 15.63 37.50 -1.47
N SER A 131 14.60 36.65 -1.49
CA SER A 131 13.73 36.41 -2.65
C SER A 131 13.02 37.66 -3.14
N VAL A 132 12.63 38.56 -2.24
CA VAL A 132 11.79 39.73 -2.52
C VAL A 132 12.36 40.59 -3.66
N LYS A 133 13.68 40.83 -3.66
CA LYS A 133 14.35 41.65 -4.68
C LYS A 133 14.29 41.05 -6.09
N ILE A 134 14.16 39.73 -6.21
CA ILE A 134 14.06 39.03 -7.49
C ILE A 134 12.61 38.86 -7.89
N LEU A 135 11.74 38.41 -6.98
CA LEU A 135 10.30 38.25 -7.22
C LEU A 135 9.61 39.58 -7.57
N GLY A 136 10.03 40.70 -6.95
CA GLY A 136 9.52 42.03 -7.25
C GLY A 136 9.70 42.46 -8.71
N LYS A 137 10.68 41.88 -9.45
CA LYS A 137 10.88 42.12 -10.89
C LYS A 137 9.71 41.61 -11.74
N TYR A 138 9.01 40.57 -11.27
CA TYR A 138 7.93 39.91 -12.00
C TYR A 138 6.54 40.47 -11.70
N LEU A 139 6.38 41.32 -10.68
CA LEU A 139 5.11 41.97 -10.35
C LEU A 139 4.54 42.84 -11.50
N THR A 140 5.40 43.36 -12.39
CA THR A 140 4.99 44.10 -13.59
C THR A 140 4.98 43.26 -14.87
N ASP A 141 5.25 41.95 -14.80
CA ASP A 141 5.16 41.05 -15.96
C ASP A 141 3.69 40.86 -16.41
N LYS A 142 3.47 40.32 -17.61
CA LYS A 142 2.12 40.04 -18.11
C LYS A 142 1.57 38.70 -17.60
N GLU A 143 2.45 37.72 -17.36
CA GLU A 143 2.11 36.32 -17.09
C GLU A 143 2.75 35.81 -15.78
N LEU A 144 3.94 36.29 -15.41
CA LEU A 144 4.61 35.88 -14.16
C LEU A 144 4.17 36.67 -12.90
N TYR A 145 3.28 37.65 -13.05
CA TYR A 145 2.87 38.49 -11.91
C TYR A 145 2.01 37.74 -10.88
N GLU A 146 1.20 36.77 -11.32
CA GLU A 146 0.30 35.99 -10.45
C GLU A 146 1.08 35.07 -9.49
N PRO A 147 1.97 34.16 -9.96
CA PRO A 147 2.78 33.33 -9.06
C PRO A 147 3.73 34.19 -8.21
N ALA A 148 4.29 35.29 -8.75
CA ALA A 148 5.17 36.17 -7.98
C ALA A 148 4.44 36.91 -6.85
N LEU A 149 3.23 37.42 -7.12
CA LEU A 149 2.38 38.06 -6.11
C LEU A 149 1.92 37.06 -5.04
N ALA A 150 1.46 35.87 -5.46
CA ALA A 150 1.06 34.80 -4.55
C ALA A 150 2.22 34.41 -3.63
N THR A 151 3.41 34.17 -4.19
CA THR A 151 4.63 33.82 -3.45
C THR A 151 5.00 34.92 -2.46
N LEU A 152 5.12 36.18 -2.90
CA LEU A 152 5.45 37.31 -2.02
C LEU A 152 4.44 37.48 -0.86
N THR A 153 3.17 37.17 -1.11
CA THR A 153 2.11 37.17 -0.09
C THR A 153 2.30 36.04 0.94
N VAL A 154 2.72 34.85 0.50
CA VAL A 154 3.02 33.73 1.40
C VAL A 154 4.30 33.97 2.22
N LEU A 155 5.31 34.65 1.66
CA LEU A 155 6.55 34.97 2.40
C LEU A 155 6.31 35.86 3.63
N GLY A 156 5.20 36.59 3.71
CA GLY A 156 4.78 37.30 4.92
C GLY A 156 5.62 38.51 5.34
N THR A 157 6.72 38.83 4.66
CA THR A 157 7.69 39.82 5.16
C THR A 157 7.30 41.27 4.89
N GLN A 158 7.86 42.19 5.70
CA GLN A 158 7.69 43.63 5.48
C GLN A 158 8.19 44.06 4.10
N ARG A 159 9.32 43.51 3.61
CA ARG A 159 9.83 43.85 2.27
C ARG A 159 8.95 43.32 1.15
N SER A 160 8.35 42.13 1.30
CA SER A 160 7.32 41.66 0.35
C SER A 160 6.20 42.68 0.21
N ALA A 161 5.71 43.21 1.33
CA ALA A 161 4.65 44.19 1.33
C ALA A 161 5.09 45.57 0.78
N GLU A 162 6.32 46.03 1.09
CA GLU A 162 6.93 47.22 0.49
C GLU A 162 7.02 47.12 -1.04
N ALA A 163 7.44 45.96 -1.56
CA ALA A 163 7.53 45.69 -2.99
C ALA A 163 6.15 45.69 -3.67
N ILE A 164 5.16 45.01 -3.08
CA ILE A 164 3.78 44.98 -3.58
C ILE A 164 3.17 46.40 -3.53
N HIS A 165 3.33 47.13 -2.43
CA HIS A 165 2.79 48.50 -2.26
C HIS A 165 3.41 49.50 -3.24
N SER A 166 4.70 49.36 -3.53
CA SER A 166 5.37 50.14 -4.56
C SER A 166 4.76 49.88 -5.95
N ALA A 167 4.48 48.61 -6.26
CA ALA A 167 3.93 48.19 -7.56
C ALA A 167 2.40 48.42 -7.71
N VAL A 168 1.63 48.59 -6.62
CA VAL A 168 0.19 48.98 -6.67
C VAL A 168 -0.06 50.24 -7.53
N LYS A 169 0.93 51.13 -7.63
CA LYS A 169 0.84 52.37 -8.39
C LYS A 169 0.98 52.18 -9.91
N SER A 170 1.62 51.10 -10.36
CA SER A 170 1.86 50.80 -11.78
C SER A 170 0.88 49.77 -12.38
N VAL A 171 -0.07 49.25 -11.58
CA VAL A 171 -1.09 48.29 -12.02
C VAL A 171 -2.51 48.86 -11.95
N SER A 172 -3.42 48.33 -12.77
CA SER A 172 -4.83 48.75 -12.86
C SER A 172 -5.78 47.53 -12.89
N GLY A 173 -7.08 47.80 -12.75
CA GLY A 173 -8.15 46.78 -12.79
C GLY A 173 -7.92 45.61 -11.84
N ILE A 174 -8.18 44.39 -12.32
CA ILE A 174 -8.08 43.13 -11.56
C ILE A 174 -6.71 42.95 -10.90
N ARG A 175 -5.61 43.36 -11.56
CA ARG A 175 -4.27 43.28 -10.97
C ARG A 175 -4.14 44.16 -9.73
N LYS A 176 -4.63 45.42 -9.81
CA LYS A 176 -4.62 46.33 -8.66
C LYS A 176 -5.44 45.80 -7.49
N ALA A 177 -6.57 45.18 -7.78
CA ALA A 177 -7.42 44.52 -6.79
C ALA A 177 -6.69 43.35 -6.08
N ALA A 178 -5.97 42.50 -6.83
CA ALA A 178 -5.18 41.40 -6.26
C ALA A 178 -4.01 41.88 -5.38
N PHE A 179 -3.32 42.95 -5.79
CA PHE A 179 -2.22 43.52 -5.00
C PHE A 179 -2.74 44.15 -3.70
N ILE A 180 -3.88 44.84 -3.76
CA ILE A 180 -4.56 45.40 -2.58
C ILE A 180 -4.96 44.30 -1.60
N GLU A 181 -5.52 43.19 -2.09
CA GLU A 181 -5.86 42.04 -1.25
C GLU A 181 -4.62 41.43 -0.58
N SER A 182 -3.49 41.36 -1.32
CA SER A 182 -2.21 40.88 -0.80
C SER A 182 -1.67 41.78 0.32
N LEU A 183 -1.77 43.11 0.19
CA LEU A 183 -1.40 44.06 1.25
C LEU A 183 -2.29 43.96 2.49
N GLY A 184 -3.57 43.63 2.30
CA GLY A 184 -4.48 43.26 3.38
C GLY A 184 -4.00 42.03 4.12
N ARG A 185 -3.80 40.91 3.41
CA ARG A 185 -3.29 39.64 3.98
C ARG A 185 -1.94 39.82 4.70
N LEU A 186 -1.05 40.65 4.18
CA LEU A 186 0.24 41.02 4.77
C LEU A 186 0.14 42.04 5.91
N ARG A 187 -1.05 42.58 6.20
CA ARG A 187 -1.35 43.51 7.29
C ARG A 187 -0.42 44.74 7.33
N TYR A 188 -0.02 45.20 6.14
CA TYR A 188 1.04 46.18 5.98
C TYR A 188 0.56 47.62 6.19
N THR A 189 0.71 48.10 7.43
CA THR A 189 0.25 49.42 7.91
C THR A 189 0.54 50.60 6.98
N PRO A 190 1.73 50.77 6.35
CA PRO A 190 1.98 51.89 5.44
C PRO A 190 1.13 51.92 4.16
N ALA A 191 0.47 50.81 3.80
CA ALA A 191 -0.51 50.79 2.71
C ALA A 191 -1.79 51.58 3.02
N SER A 192 -2.14 51.77 4.31
CA SER A 192 -3.44 52.30 4.74
C SER A 192 -3.83 53.59 4.03
N LYS A 193 -2.90 54.56 3.88
CA LYS A 193 -3.17 55.79 3.11
C LYS A 193 -3.57 55.51 1.66
N THR A 194 -2.86 54.62 0.96
CA THR A 194 -3.16 54.26 -0.43
C THR A 194 -4.47 53.47 -0.54
N LEU A 195 -4.85 52.72 0.49
CA LEU A 195 -6.16 52.06 0.54
C LEU A 195 -7.30 53.07 0.76
N VAL A 196 -7.13 54.04 1.65
CA VAL A 196 -8.07 55.17 1.82
C VAL A 196 -8.20 56.00 0.53
N GLU A 197 -7.09 56.27 -0.17
CA GLU A 197 -7.08 56.92 -1.49
C GLU A 197 -7.88 56.11 -2.52
N VAL A 198 -7.81 54.77 -2.50
CA VAL A 198 -8.58 53.90 -3.40
C VAL A 198 -10.07 53.88 -3.04
N VAL A 199 -10.43 53.81 -1.75
CA VAL A 199 -11.83 53.85 -1.31
C VAL A 199 -12.48 55.20 -1.63
N SER A 200 -11.78 56.30 -1.35
CA SER A 200 -12.29 57.67 -1.50
C SER A 200 -12.35 58.17 -2.94
N ASN A 201 -11.67 57.51 -3.88
CA ASN A 201 -11.66 57.91 -5.29
C ASN A 201 -13.01 57.58 -5.97
N PRO A 202 -13.74 58.56 -6.54
CA PRO A 202 -14.96 58.30 -7.30
C PRO A 202 -14.76 57.31 -8.46
N MET A 203 -13.58 57.33 -9.09
CA MET A 203 -13.24 56.50 -10.26
C MET A 203 -12.89 55.03 -9.92
N SER A 204 -12.78 54.66 -8.64
CA SER A 204 -12.66 53.25 -8.26
C SER A 204 -14.02 52.55 -8.38
N ASP A 205 -14.07 51.42 -9.09
CA ASP A 205 -15.25 50.56 -9.12
C ASP A 205 -15.53 49.88 -7.77
N ALA A 206 -16.72 49.28 -7.64
CA ALA A 206 -17.18 48.67 -6.39
C ALA A 206 -16.32 47.46 -5.96
N PHE A 207 -15.77 46.70 -6.90
CA PHE A 207 -14.89 45.54 -6.61
C PHE A 207 -13.53 46.00 -6.08
N LEU A 208 -12.93 47.02 -6.67
CA LEU A 208 -11.69 47.62 -6.20
C LEU A 208 -11.88 48.28 -4.81
N LYS A 209 -13.03 48.94 -4.59
CA LYS A 209 -13.43 49.47 -3.27
C LYS A 209 -13.60 48.35 -2.23
N GLN A 210 -14.31 47.26 -2.56
CA GLN A 210 -14.48 46.09 -1.70
C GLN A 210 -13.13 45.54 -1.22
N LYS A 211 -12.18 45.36 -2.14
CA LYS A 211 -10.83 44.84 -1.80
C LYS A 211 -10.07 45.82 -0.91
N ALA A 212 -10.18 47.13 -1.15
CA ALA A 212 -9.51 48.14 -0.33
C ALA A 212 -10.10 48.26 1.09
N LEU A 213 -11.43 48.17 1.23
CA LEU A 213 -12.11 48.12 2.54
C LEU A 213 -11.69 46.88 3.34
N MET A 214 -11.66 45.71 2.70
CA MET A 214 -11.22 44.47 3.36
C MET A 214 -9.73 44.51 3.73
N ALA A 215 -8.88 45.13 2.91
CA ALA A 215 -7.46 45.30 3.23
C ALA A 215 -7.24 46.23 4.43
N LEU A 216 -7.99 47.34 4.52
CA LEU A 216 -8.00 48.20 5.72
C LEU A 216 -8.46 47.43 6.97
N ALA A 217 -9.47 46.56 6.83
CA ALA A 217 -10.00 45.76 7.91
C ALA A 217 -9.02 44.70 8.45
N GLU A 218 -8.20 44.08 7.59
CA GLU A 218 -7.13 43.15 8.01
C GLU A 218 -6.00 43.86 8.78
N ILE A 219 -5.54 44.99 8.22
CA ILE A 219 -4.50 45.85 8.82
C ILE A 219 -4.97 46.38 10.19
N ALA A 220 -6.21 46.82 10.26
CA ALA A 220 -6.91 47.30 11.45
C ALA A 220 -6.19 48.42 12.24
N GLN A 221 -5.63 49.41 11.55
CA GLN A 221 -5.19 50.64 12.22
C GLN A 221 -6.38 51.44 12.78
N PRO A 222 -6.27 52.07 13.97
CA PRO A 222 -7.35 52.85 14.58
C PRO A 222 -7.88 54.01 13.71
N ASP A 223 -7.03 54.62 12.88
CA ASP A 223 -7.39 55.71 11.96
C ASP A 223 -8.34 55.26 10.84
N SER A 224 -8.39 53.96 10.56
CA SER A 224 -9.24 53.35 9.54
C SER A 224 -10.70 53.22 9.99
N TYR A 225 -11.01 53.53 11.26
CA TYR A 225 -12.38 53.57 11.77
C TYR A 225 -13.27 54.49 10.94
N ASP A 226 -12.81 55.71 10.67
CA ASP A 226 -13.62 56.78 10.08
C ASP A 226 -14.08 56.45 8.65
N ILE A 227 -13.20 55.84 7.86
CA ILE A 227 -13.48 55.46 6.47
C ILE A 227 -14.36 54.19 6.41
N LEU A 228 -14.14 53.22 7.30
CA LEU A 228 -14.93 52.00 7.37
C LEU A 228 -16.35 52.27 7.92
N SER A 229 -16.50 53.16 8.92
CA SER A 229 -17.80 53.60 9.45
C SER A 229 -18.61 54.32 8.36
N LYS A 230 -18.01 55.29 7.66
CA LYS A 230 -18.68 56.02 6.57
C LYS A 230 -19.07 55.09 5.41
N ALA A 231 -18.25 54.08 5.10
CA ALA A 231 -18.59 53.09 4.09
C ALA A 231 -19.82 52.25 4.49
N VAL A 232 -19.86 51.69 5.70
CA VAL A 232 -21.02 50.89 6.16
C VAL A 232 -22.28 51.74 6.38
N GLU A 233 -22.13 53.00 6.79
CA GLU A 233 -23.22 53.98 6.85
C GLU A 233 -23.78 54.29 5.46
N SER A 234 -22.92 54.44 4.44
CA SER A 234 -23.36 54.68 3.04
C SER A 234 -24.09 53.49 2.41
N GLU A 235 -23.77 52.26 2.83
CA GLU A 235 -24.52 51.05 2.48
C GLU A 235 -25.65 50.72 3.48
N ALA A 236 -26.01 51.66 4.37
CA ALA A 236 -27.08 51.54 5.37
C ALA A 236 -27.02 50.25 6.23
N TYR A 237 -25.81 49.76 6.54
CA TYR A 237 -25.57 48.49 7.26
C TYR A 237 -26.19 47.26 6.56
N GLN A 238 -26.36 47.33 5.23
CA GLN A 238 -26.78 46.23 4.36
C GLN A 238 -25.58 45.63 3.60
N LEU A 239 -25.80 44.50 2.91
CA LEU A 239 -24.78 43.88 2.07
C LEU A 239 -24.75 44.55 0.67
N GLY A 240 -24.21 45.76 0.59
CA GLY A 240 -24.06 46.50 -0.66
C GLY A 240 -22.94 45.98 -1.58
N GLU A 241 -22.74 46.64 -2.72
CA GLU A 241 -21.77 46.20 -3.74
C GLU A 241 -20.31 46.19 -3.23
N THR A 242 -19.94 47.13 -2.35
CA THR A 242 -18.61 47.18 -1.74
C THR A 242 -18.49 46.26 -0.52
N ARG A 243 -19.62 45.69 -0.05
CA ARG A 243 -19.76 44.83 1.13
C ARG A 243 -19.14 45.44 2.39
N ALA A 244 -19.32 46.75 2.59
CA ALA A 244 -18.68 47.52 3.65
C ALA A 244 -18.99 46.96 5.05
N ILE A 245 -20.20 46.43 5.27
CA ILE A 245 -20.58 45.76 6.52
C ILE A 245 -19.68 44.57 6.88
N ILE A 246 -19.22 43.80 5.88
CA ILE A 246 -18.34 42.63 6.10
C ILE A 246 -16.94 43.10 6.49
N ALA A 247 -16.42 44.15 5.86
CA ALA A 247 -15.15 44.76 6.23
C ALA A 247 -15.21 45.41 7.63
N TYR A 248 -16.30 46.10 7.97
CA TYR A 248 -16.49 46.73 9.29
C TYR A 248 -16.56 45.68 10.43
N ILE A 249 -17.19 44.53 10.19
CA ILE A 249 -17.19 43.39 11.11
C ILE A 249 -15.80 42.74 11.21
N HIS A 250 -15.09 42.56 10.09
CA HIS A 250 -13.73 42.00 10.12
C HIS A 250 -12.77 42.90 10.90
N TYR A 251 -12.86 44.22 10.70
CA TYR A 251 -12.13 45.24 11.43
C TYR A 251 -12.41 45.20 12.94
N GLY A 252 -13.68 45.01 13.34
CA GLY A 252 -14.06 44.85 14.75
C GLY A 252 -13.40 43.65 15.42
N ASN A 253 -13.38 42.48 14.76
CA ASN A 253 -12.64 41.30 15.25
C ASN A 253 -11.14 41.60 15.39
N ARG A 254 -10.52 42.13 14.33
CA ARG A 254 -9.08 42.41 14.25
C ARG A 254 -8.61 43.46 15.27
N LEU A 255 -9.46 44.42 15.65
CA LEU A 255 -9.21 45.38 16.74
C LEU A 255 -9.25 44.71 18.12
N ILE A 256 -10.18 43.79 18.35
CA ILE A 256 -10.33 43.06 19.62
C ILE A 256 -9.16 42.08 19.82
N GLU A 257 -8.73 41.38 18.77
CA GLU A 257 -7.49 40.57 18.77
C GLU A 257 -6.25 41.41 19.14
N GLN A 258 -6.22 42.70 18.78
CA GLN A 258 -5.16 43.65 19.13
C GLN A 258 -5.37 44.33 20.50
N GLY A 259 -6.40 43.96 21.25
CA GLY A 259 -6.71 44.54 22.57
C GLY A 259 -7.31 45.96 22.52
N ASN A 260 -7.71 46.46 21.35
CA ASN A 260 -8.36 47.77 21.20
C ASN A 260 -9.86 47.68 21.52
N PHE A 261 -10.16 47.31 22.77
CA PHE A 261 -11.52 47.12 23.27
C PHE A 261 -12.37 48.40 23.19
N SER A 262 -11.77 49.59 23.23
CA SER A 262 -12.50 50.86 23.13
C SER A 262 -13.13 51.06 21.75
N LEU A 263 -12.40 50.79 20.66
CA LEU A 263 -13.01 50.80 19.32
C LEU A 263 -13.91 49.58 19.10
N GLY A 264 -13.56 48.41 19.65
CA GLY A 264 -14.44 47.23 19.64
C GLY A 264 -15.81 47.50 20.27
N GLU A 265 -15.86 48.16 21.42
CA GLU A 265 -17.11 48.56 22.09
C GLU A 265 -17.89 49.63 21.29
N LEU A 266 -17.19 50.49 20.55
CA LEU A 266 -17.81 51.53 19.72
C LEU A 266 -18.46 50.92 18.45
N ILE A 267 -17.75 50.03 17.76
CA ILE A 267 -18.29 49.21 16.65
C ILE A 267 -19.45 48.35 17.14
N ALA A 268 -19.32 47.71 18.31
CA ALA A 268 -20.38 46.93 18.95
C ALA A 268 -21.66 47.76 19.15
N LYS A 269 -21.54 48.96 19.72
CA LYS A 269 -22.67 49.90 19.89
C LYS A 269 -23.25 50.36 18.55
N SER A 270 -22.42 50.54 17.53
CA SER A 270 -22.89 50.92 16.19
C SER A 270 -23.75 49.81 15.56
N LEU A 271 -23.27 48.58 15.54
CA LEU A 271 -24.02 47.41 15.07
C LEU A 271 -25.31 47.20 15.89
N LEU A 272 -25.23 47.27 17.22
CA LEU A 272 -26.40 47.14 18.11
C LEU A 272 -27.40 48.31 18.02
N LYS A 273 -27.03 49.44 17.41
CA LYS A 273 -27.92 50.58 17.14
C LYS A 273 -28.53 50.50 15.74
N ASN A 274 -27.72 50.19 14.72
CA ASN A 274 -28.06 50.42 13.32
C ASN A 274 -28.47 49.13 12.57
N CYS A 275 -28.11 47.93 13.07
CA CYS A 275 -28.59 46.66 12.54
C CYS A 275 -29.89 46.25 13.26
N THR A 276 -31.04 46.74 12.79
CA THR A 276 -32.36 46.50 13.42
C THR A 276 -33.26 45.57 12.62
N GLU A 277 -33.07 45.46 11.31
CA GLU A 277 -33.90 44.64 10.44
C GLU A 277 -33.55 43.15 10.54
N ASP A 278 -34.51 42.25 10.29
CA ASP A 278 -34.28 40.79 10.38
C ASP A 278 -33.12 40.33 9.49
N ASN A 279 -32.94 40.92 8.31
CA ASN A 279 -31.85 40.58 7.39
C ASN A 279 -30.46 41.10 7.86
N GLN A 280 -30.41 41.98 8.86
CA GLN A 280 -29.18 42.50 9.46
C GLN A 280 -28.80 41.79 10.77
N LEU A 281 -29.62 40.86 11.28
CA LEU A 281 -29.41 40.29 12.61
C LEU A 281 -28.09 39.52 12.76
N ASN A 282 -27.56 38.93 11.68
CA ASN A 282 -26.22 38.31 11.70
C ASN A 282 -25.11 39.35 11.96
N PHE A 283 -25.28 40.58 11.47
CA PHE A 283 -24.37 41.69 11.76
C PHE A 283 -24.57 42.23 13.18
N ARG A 284 -25.82 42.17 13.68
CA ARG A 284 -26.17 42.47 15.07
C ARG A 284 -25.52 41.47 16.05
N VAL A 285 -25.40 40.19 15.70
CA VAL A 285 -24.67 39.17 16.48
C VAL A 285 -23.19 39.53 16.64
N ALA A 286 -22.50 39.93 15.56
CA ALA A 286 -21.11 40.39 15.67
C ALA A 286 -20.98 41.57 16.66
N GLY A 287 -21.98 42.47 16.70
CA GLY A 287 -22.06 43.52 17.73
C GLY A 287 -22.19 42.99 19.17
N ILE A 288 -22.86 41.86 19.40
CA ILE A 288 -22.92 41.19 20.71
C ILE A 288 -21.58 40.57 21.09
N ASP A 289 -20.92 39.89 20.16
CA ASP A 289 -19.63 39.25 20.39
C ASP A 289 -18.57 40.31 20.74
N PHE A 290 -18.55 41.42 20.00
CA PHE A 290 -17.66 42.55 20.26
C PHE A 290 -17.94 43.23 21.60
N LEU A 291 -19.22 43.43 21.95
CA LEU A 291 -19.59 43.98 23.25
C LEU A 291 -19.12 43.07 24.40
N THR A 292 -19.26 41.76 24.21
CA THR A 292 -18.93 40.76 25.22
C THR A 292 -17.41 40.67 25.43
N ALA A 293 -16.63 40.66 24.34
CA ALA A 293 -15.17 40.68 24.41
C ALA A 293 -14.63 41.99 25.03
N SER A 294 -15.15 43.15 24.61
CA SER A 294 -14.66 44.46 25.09
C SER A 294 -15.09 44.82 26.52
N MET A 295 -16.31 44.45 26.94
CA MET A 295 -16.85 44.84 28.25
C MET A 295 -16.84 43.73 29.30
N GLY A 296 -16.71 42.46 28.89
CA GLY A 296 -16.79 41.28 29.75
C GLY A 296 -17.97 41.34 30.72
N LYS A 297 -17.66 41.31 32.02
CA LYS A 297 -18.64 41.43 33.13
C LYS A 297 -19.62 42.61 33.02
N ASN A 298 -19.26 43.70 32.35
CA ASN A 298 -20.11 44.88 32.23
C ASN A 298 -21.19 44.70 31.13
N ALA A 299 -20.99 43.77 30.18
CA ALA A 299 -21.96 43.48 29.11
C ALA A 299 -23.28 42.88 29.62
N THR A 300 -23.28 42.23 30.80
CA THR A 300 -24.45 41.46 31.29
C THR A 300 -25.76 42.25 31.36
N LYS A 301 -25.71 43.57 31.61
CA LYS A 301 -26.90 44.44 31.60
C LYS A 301 -27.52 44.53 30.19
N THR A 302 -26.68 44.63 29.17
CA THR A 302 -27.09 44.69 27.76
C THR A 302 -27.51 43.32 27.26
N LEU A 303 -26.78 42.26 27.59
CA LEU A 303 -27.14 40.88 27.24
C LEU A 303 -28.52 40.49 27.81
N LEU A 304 -28.85 40.88 29.04
CA LEU A 304 -30.19 40.71 29.65
C LEU A 304 -31.31 41.56 29.01
N LYS A 305 -30.98 42.53 28.16
CA LYS A 305 -31.92 43.27 27.30
C LYS A 305 -32.07 42.57 25.95
N GLU A 306 -30.96 42.28 25.29
CA GLU A 306 -30.93 41.71 23.94
C GLU A 306 -31.43 40.25 23.92
N ALA A 307 -31.30 39.50 25.03
CA ALA A 307 -31.88 38.16 25.18
C ALA A 307 -33.42 38.14 25.31
N LYS A 308 -34.09 39.28 25.10
CA LYS A 308 -35.56 39.42 24.98
C LYS A 308 -36.01 39.78 23.57
N TYR A 309 -35.08 39.86 22.63
CA TYR A 309 -35.39 40.13 21.24
C TYR A 309 -36.19 38.93 20.67
N PRO A 310 -37.26 39.17 19.89
CA PRO A 310 -38.20 38.10 19.52
C PRO A 310 -37.60 37.06 18.55
N ASN A 311 -36.65 37.46 17.71
CA ASN A 311 -36.00 36.54 16.76
C ASN A 311 -35.16 35.47 17.48
N ASP A 312 -35.57 34.21 17.33
CA ASP A 312 -35.00 33.04 18.01
C ASP A 312 -33.50 32.85 17.74
N ALA A 313 -33.04 33.06 16.51
CA ALA A 313 -31.64 32.81 16.12
C ALA A 313 -30.70 33.88 16.71
N TYR A 314 -31.09 35.16 16.64
CA TYR A 314 -30.35 36.24 17.30
C TYR A 314 -30.33 36.04 18.81
N ARG A 315 -31.48 35.73 19.43
CA ARG A 315 -31.57 35.46 20.87
C ARG A 315 -30.69 34.29 21.31
N GLY A 316 -30.65 33.20 20.54
CA GLY A 316 -29.76 32.07 20.80
C GLY A 316 -28.28 32.47 20.83
N SER A 317 -27.86 33.34 19.91
CA SER A 317 -26.50 33.89 19.87
C SER A 317 -26.20 34.79 21.07
N VAL A 318 -27.13 35.68 21.47
CA VAL A 318 -27.00 36.50 22.68
C VAL A 318 -26.84 35.64 23.93
N LEU A 319 -27.60 34.55 24.03
CA LEU A 319 -27.53 33.61 25.14
C LEU A 319 -26.18 32.87 25.16
N LYS A 320 -25.69 32.39 24.01
CA LYS A 320 -24.37 31.75 23.90
C LYS A 320 -23.24 32.67 24.39
N ALA A 321 -23.20 33.93 23.93
CA ALA A 321 -22.21 34.92 24.36
C ALA A 321 -22.31 35.23 25.88
N ALA A 322 -23.54 35.26 26.41
CA ALA A 322 -23.76 35.43 27.85
C ALA A 322 -23.29 34.23 28.69
N GLY A 323 -23.44 33.01 28.18
CA GLY A 323 -23.02 31.77 28.84
C GLY A 323 -21.52 31.72 29.09
N GLN A 324 -20.72 31.98 28.03
CA GLN A 324 -19.26 31.95 28.06
C GLN A 324 -18.61 32.81 29.16
N ASN A 325 -19.30 33.87 29.62
CA ASN A 325 -18.80 34.81 30.61
C ASN A 325 -19.65 34.85 31.90
N MET A 326 -20.53 33.87 32.13
CA MET A 326 -21.48 33.89 33.25
C MET A 326 -20.85 33.51 34.59
N ARG A 327 -20.76 34.48 35.52
CA ARG A 327 -20.20 34.26 36.86
C ARG A 327 -21.30 33.90 37.87
N PRO A 328 -20.99 33.22 38.99
CA PRO A 328 -22.02 32.78 39.96
C PRO A 328 -22.96 33.88 40.48
N THR A 329 -22.45 35.10 40.65
CA THR A 329 -23.22 36.29 41.06
C THR A 329 -24.21 36.79 40.00
N GLU A 330 -24.10 36.30 38.77
CA GLU A 330 -24.95 36.65 37.61
C GLU A 330 -25.97 35.56 37.27
N VAL A 331 -25.74 34.30 37.63
CA VAL A 331 -26.69 33.18 37.46
C VAL A 331 -28.07 33.51 38.05
N SER A 332 -28.14 34.15 39.22
CA SER A 332 -29.41 34.58 39.84
C SER A 332 -30.15 35.69 39.08
N LYS A 333 -29.53 36.34 38.08
CA LYS A 333 -30.19 37.27 37.14
C LYS A 333 -30.79 36.50 35.97
N TRP A 334 -30.05 35.53 35.42
CA TRP A 334 -30.48 34.65 34.33
C TRP A 334 -31.61 33.70 34.74
N VAL A 335 -31.56 33.10 35.92
CA VAL A 335 -32.67 32.31 36.52
C VAL A 335 -33.94 33.17 36.73
N LYS A 336 -33.81 34.49 36.95
CA LYS A 336 -34.96 35.41 36.97
C LYS A 336 -35.50 35.76 35.58
N GLN A 337 -34.67 35.70 34.55
CA GLN A 337 -35.07 35.91 33.15
C GLN A 337 -35.73 34.66 32.55
N TYR A 338 -35.28 33.46 32.94
CA TYR A 338 -35.87 32.17 32.54
C TYR A 338 -37.38 32.07 32.83
N LYS A 339 -37.85 32.69 33.92
CA LYS A 339 -39.27 32.76 34.28
C LYS A 339 -40.10 33.77 33.46
N LYS A 340 -39.48 34.49 32.53
CA LYS A 340 -40.07 35.67 31.83
C LYS A 340 -39.93 35.59 30.31
N ILE A 341 -39.74 34.39 29.78
CA ILE A 341 -39.51 34.13 28.36
C ILE A 341 -40.27 32.87 27.93
N GLU A 342 -40.66 32.81 26.67
CA GLU A 342 -41.32 31.65 26.05
C GLU A 342 -40.43 30.40 25.99
N ASP A 343 -41.03 29.25 25.75
CA ASP A 343 -40.35 27.95 25.92
C ASP A 343 -39.13 27.76 25.02
N ILE A 344 -39.11 28.34 23.82
CA ILE A 344 -37.93 28.32 22.94
C ILE A 344 -36.78 29.10 23.60
N GLY A 345 -37.05 30.30 24.13
CA GLY A 345 -36.10 31.06 24.93
C GLY A 345 -35.68 30.35 26.22
N LYS A 346 -36.57 29.57 26.86
CA LYS A 346 -36.22 28.71 28.00
C LYS A 346 -35.25 27.60 27.59
N ILE A 347 -35.48 26.89 26.49
CA ILE A 347 -34.57 25.85 25.97
C ILE A 347 -33.18 26.43 25.72
N GLN A 348 -33.11 27.55 24.99
CA GLN A 348 -31.84 28.22 24.66
C GLN A 348 -31.09 28.72 25.93
N LEU A 349 -31.84 29.22 26.93
CA LEU A 349 -31.26 29.66 28.20
C LEU A 349 -30.91 28.48 29.13
N LEU A 350 -31.56 27.32 28.98
CA LEU A 350 -31.21 26.11 29.71
C LEU A 350 -29.89 25.51 29.20
N GLU A 351 -29.64 25.57 27.89
CA GLU A 351 -28.40 25.08 27.27
C GLU A 351 -27.14 25.75 27.87
N ILE A 352 -27.21 27.04 28.23
CA ILE A 352 -26.12 27.76 28.90
C ILE A 352 -26.16 27.69 30.44
N LEU A 353 -27.23 27.14 31.02
CA LEU A 353 -27.40 27.00 32.47
C LEU A 353 -27.19 25.57 32.97
N ARG A 354 -27.32 24.53 32.15
CA ARG A 354 -27.23 23.13 32.60
C ARG A 354 -25.92 22.78 33.33
N GLU A 355 -24.82 23.40 32.92
CA GLU A 355 -23.47 23.22 33.47
C GLU A 355 -23.29 23.87 34.87
N ARG A 356 -24.35 24.48 35.40
CA ARG A 356 -24.35 25.22 36.67
C ARG A 356 -24.91 24.35 37.80
N GLN A 357 -24.03 23.95 38.72
CA GLN A 357 -24.36 23.18 39.92
C GLN A 357 -25.09 24.02 41.00
N GLU A 358 -25.25 25.34 40.82
CA GLU A 358 -25.98 26.17 41.77
C GLU A 358 -27.45 25.72 41.89
N SER A 359 -27.87 25.26 43.08
CA SER A 359 -29.18 24.62 43.31
C SER A 359 -30.39 25.35 42.75
N LYS A 360 -30.35 26.70 42.66
CA LYS A 360 -31.41 27.52 42.06
C LYS A 360 -31.62 27.24 40.56
N VAL A 361 -30.62 26.73 39.85
CA VAL A 361 -30.71 26.31 38.45
C VAL A 361 -31.41 24.96 38.36
N LEU A 362 -31.01 23.97 39.15
CA LEU A 362 -31.70 22.68 39.25
C LEU A 362 -33.18 22.91 39.61
N ASP A 363 -33.43 23.51 40.76
CA ASP A 363 -34.74 23.76 41.34
C ASP A 363 -35.72 24.56 40.47
N LYS A 364 -35.24 25.59 39.76
CA LYS A 364 -36.08 26.64 39.16
C LYS A 364 -35.92 26.76 37.63
N CYS A 365 -34.97 26.03 37.04
CA CYS A 365 -34.80 25.89 35.59
C CYS A 365 -34.91 24.42 35.16
N ILE A 366 -34.02 23.53 35.62
CA ILE A 366 -33.95 22.13 35.12
C ILE A 366 -35.20 21.33 35.51
N THR A 367 -35.52 21.22 36.80
CA THR A 367 -36.71 20.50 37.27
C THR A 367 -37.99 21.11 36.68
N LYS A 368 -38.03 22.44 36.50
CA LYS A 368 -39.16 23.15 35.89
C LYS A 368 -39.21 23.08 34.36
N ALA A 369 -38.18 22.55 33.71
CA ALA A 369 -38.21 22.14 32.31
C ALA A 369 -38.79 20.72 32.19
N ILE A 370 -38.30 19.79 33.02
CA ILE A 370 -38.78 18.40 33.08
C ILE A 370 -40.29 18.33 33.40
N GLU A 371 -40.76 19.17 34.32
CA GLU A 371 -42.18 19.29 34.69
C GLU A 371 -43.03 20.08 33.66
N SER A 372 -42.54 20.34 32.44
CA SER A 372 -43.29 21.07 31.41
C SER A 372 -44.07 20.15 30.47
N ASP A 373 -45.28 20.58 30.11
CA ASP A 373 -46.10 19.97 29.06
C ASP A 373 -45.48 20.14 27.65
N ASN A 374 -44.55 21.09 27.48
CA ASN A 374 -43.81 21.29 26.24
C ASN A 374 -42.70 20.23 26.14
N GLU A 375 -42.90 19.23 25.26
CA GLU A 375 -41.96 18.11 25.10
C GLU A 375 -40.52 18.58 24.82
N SER A 376 -40.31 19.50 23.87
CA SER A 376 -38.97 20.02 23.55
C SER A 376 -38.26 20.64 24.77
N LEU A 377 -39.01 21.28 25.67
CA LEU A 377 -38.50 21.82 26.92
C LEU A 377 -38.24 20.71 27.97
N LYS A 378 -39.15 19.73 28.09
CA LYS A 378 -38.96 18.53 28.92
C LYS A 378 -37.67 17.78 28.55
N LEU A 379 -37.47 17.50 27.27
CA LEU A 379 -36.27 16.80 26.79
C LEU A 379 -34.99 17.62 27.01
N ALA A 380 -35.05 18.95 26.90
CA ALA A 380 -33.93 19.81 27.28
C ALA A 380 -33.65 19.78 28.80
N GLY A 381 -34.71 19.69 29.62
CA GLY A 381 -34.64 19.44 31.06
C GLY A 381 -33.94 18.13 31.41
N ILE A 382 -34.29 17.04 30.74
CA ILE A 382 -33.68 15.72 30.96
C ILE A 382 -32.18 15.75 30.61
N ARG A 383 -31.81 16.26 29.42
CA ARG A 383 -30.40 16.41 29.02
C ARG A 383 -29.59 17.34 29.93
N ALA A 384 -30.23 18.24 30.65
CA ALA A 384 -29.54 19.10 31.60
C ALA A 384 -29.09 18.36 32.87
N LEU A 385 -29.63 17.17 33.16
CA LEU A 385 -29.21 16.33 34.28
C LEU A 385 -27.86 15.63 34.05
N ASP A 386 -27.40 15.49 32.79
CA ASP A 386 -26.03 15.05 32.43
C ASP A 386 -24.94 15.81 33.21
N PHE A 387 -25.21 17.08 33.55
CA PHE A 387 -24.27 18.04 34.11
C PHE A 387 -24.51 18.31 35.61
N GLN A 388 -25.36 17.53 36.27
CA GLN A 388 -25.73 17.70 37.67
C GLN A 388 -25.19 16.52 38.51
N GLU A 389 -25.05 16.69 39.83
CA GLU A 389 -24.59 15.61 40.72
C GLU A 389 -25.44 14.31 40.56
N LYS A 390 -24.78 13.16 40.36
CA LYS A 390 -25.42 11.83 40.15
C LYS A 390 -26.54 11.53 41.17
N SER A 391 -26.31 11.84 42.45
CA SER A 391 -27.26 11.69 43.56
C SER A 391 -28.54 12.55 43.46
N LYS A 392 -28.50 13.65 42.70
CA LYS A 392 -29.66 14.53 42.43
C LYS A 392 -30.29 14.23 41.06
N ALA A 393 -29.49 13.79 40.09
CA ALA A 393 -29.93 13.44 38.75
C ALA A 393 -30.77 12.15 38.72
N LEU A 394 -30.28 11.05 39.30
CA LEU A 394 -30.94 9.74 39.22
C LEU A 394 -32.39 9.73 39.76
N PRO A 395 -32.72 10.31 40.93
CA PRO A 395 -34.10 10.34 41.42
C PRO A 395 -35.07 11.11 40.50
N LEU A 396 -34.58 12.14 39.78
CA LEU A 396 -35.38 12.88 38.81
C LEU A 396 -35.58 12.07 37.52
N LEU A 397 -34.53 11.36 37.07
CA LEU A 397 -34.61 10.48 35.90
C LEU A 397 -35.57 9.32 36.13
N PHE A 398 -35.45 8.58 37.22
CA PHE A 398 -36.35 7.45 37.52
C PHE A 398 -37.80 7.90 37.73
N LYS A 399 -38.03 9.03 38.41
CA LYS A 399 -39.38 9.62 38.55
C LYS A 399 -39.99 9.98 37.18
N THR A 400 -39.20 10.54 36.27
CA THR A 400 -39.66 10.89 34.92
C THR A 400 -39.90 9.64 34.07
N LEU A 401 -39.01 8.65 34.18
CA LEU A 401 -39.09 7.36 33.51
C LEU A 401 -40.33 6.55 33.91
N GLN A 402 -40.83 6.71 35.15
CA GLN A 402 -42.06 6.07 35.64
C GLN A 402 -43.32 6.77 35.11
N GLY A 403 -43.30 8.10 35.04
CA GLY A 403 -44.49 8.92 34.77
C GLY A 403 -44.75 9.29 33.31
N ASP A 404 -43.77 9.10 32.42
CA ASP A 404 -43.87 9.47 31.01
C ASP A 404 -44.13 8.26 30.08
N ASN A 405 -44.46 8.53 28.82
CA ASN A 405 -44.80 7.51 27.83
C ASN A 405 -44.28 7.78 26.40
N THR A 406 -43.61 8.92 26.13
CA THR A 406 -43.13 9.22 24.78
C THR A 406 -41.78 8.55 24.49
N ASN A 407 -41.62 8.06 23.25
CA ASN A 407 -40.36 7.44 22.82
C ASN A 407 -39.18 8.44 22.88
N ALA A 408 -39.44 9.73 22.70
CA ALA A 408 -38.42 10.77 22.77
C ALA A 408 -37.95 11.03 24.21
N THR A 409 -38.86 10.98 25.21
CA THR A 409 -38.50 10.98 26.62
C THR A 409 -37.61 9.78 26.97
N PHE A 410 -38.03 8.56 26.59
CA PHE A 410 -37.27 7.35 26.87
C PHE A 410 -35.86 7.37 26.26
N ALA A 411 -35.73 7.67 24.97
CA ALA A 411 -34.43 7.78 24.31
C ALA A 411 -33.53 8.89 24.91
N THR A 412 -34.13 9.98 25.41
CA THR A 412 -33.36 11.06 26.06
C THR A 412 -32.88 10.63 27.47
N ILE A 413 -33.70 9.91 28.23
CA ILE A 413 -33.31 9.34 29.53
C ILE A 413 -32.23 8.28 29.36
N GLU A 414 -32.33 7.41 28.36
CA GLU A 414 -31.32 6.39 28.04
C GLU A 414 -29.96 7.03 27.76
N ASN A 415 -29.91 8.01 26.84
CA ASN A 415 -28.69 8.76 26.53
C ASN A 415 -28.14 9.59 27.71
N THR A 416 -28.97 9.93 28.69
CA THR A 416 -28.56 10.67 29.89
C THR A 416 -27.96 9.72 30.93
N LEU A 417 -28.63 8.59 31.20
CA LEU A 417 -28.11 7.52 32.05
C LEU A 417 -26.75 7.03 31.52
N LEU A 418 -26.63 6.79 30.21
CA LEU A 418 -25.40 6.37 29.54
C LEU A 418 -24.20 7.34 29.64
N LYS A 419 -24.38 8.53 30.24
CA LYS A 419 -23.27 9.46 30.54
C LYS A 419 -22.94 9.56 32.02
N ILE A 420 -23.93 9.37 32.90
CA ILE A 420 -23.75 9.56 34.35
C ILE A 420 -23.56 8.26 35.11
N VAL A 421 -24.04 7.12 34.58
CA VAL A 421 -23.89 5.81 35.23
C VAL A 421 -22.69 5.03 34.71
N ASP A 422 -22.08 4.26 35.60
CA ASP A 422 -20.95 3.36 35.35
C ASP A 422 -21.37 1.88 35.58
N VAL A 423 -20.42 0.96 35.76
CA VAL A 423 -20.71 -0.47 36.02
C VAL A 423 -20.96 -0.75 37.50
N ASP A 424 -20.47 0.09 38.41
CA ASP A 424 -20.67 -0.06 39.85
C ASP A 424 -22.09 0.39 40.26
N ASP A 425 -22.71 1.28 39.46
CA ASP A 425 -24.14 1.61 39.57
C ASP A 425 -25.08 0.47 39.11
N ALA A 426 -24.58 -0.58 38.44
CA ALA A 426 -25.43 -1.59 37.81
C ALA A 426 -26.45 -2.27 38.76
N PRO A 427 -26.14 -2.58 40.04
CA PRO A 427 -27.12 -3.12 40.99
C PRO A 427 -28.26 -2.15 41.31
N LEU A 428 -28.02 -0.83 41.31
CA LEU A 428 -29.06 0.19 41.50
C LEU A 428 -30.01 0.24 40.30
N ILE A 429 -29.47 0.16 39.08
CA ILE A 429 -30.28 0.07 37.85
C ILE A 429 -31.09 -1.22 37.82
N ALA A 430 -30.52 -2.34 38.29
CA ALA A 430 -31.21 -3.62 38.39
C ALA A 430 -32.28 -3.65 39.49
N GLU A 431 -32.12 -2.94 40.61
CA GLU A 431 -33.19 -2.82 41.61
C GLU A 431 -34.40 -2.06 41.02
N GLU A 432 -34.14 -0.95 40.32
CA GLU A 432 -35.19 -0.14 39.71
C GLU A 432 -35.95 -0.88 38.59
N LEU A 433 -35.31 -1.79 37.85
CA LEU A 433 -35.99 -2.66 36.86
C LEU A 433 -37.22 -3.42 37.42
N PHE A 434 -37.19 -3.78 38.70
CA PHE A 434 -38.31 -4.45 39.37
C PHE A 434 -39.38 -3.49 39.90
N ARG A 435 -39.04 -2.22 40.11
CA ARG A 435 -39.94 -1.16 40.59
C ARG A 435 -40.81 -0.58 39.48
N PHE A 436 -40.31 -0.50 38.25
CA PHE A 436 -41.11 -0.06 37.10
C PHE A 436 -42.23 -1.05 36.75
N GLU A 437 -43.43 -0.54 36.44
CA GLU A 437 -44.48 -1.31 35.74
C GLU A 437 -44.38 -1.12 34.22
N ASN A 438 -43.90 0.04 33.77
CA ASN A 438 -43.85 0.41 32.35
C ASN A 438 -42.78 -0.41 31.59
N GLN A 439 -43.23 -1.21 30.62
CA GLN A 439 -42.40 -2.09 29.80
C GLN A 439 -41.32 -1.33 28.99
N LYS A 440 -41.63 -0.11 28.51
CA LYS A 440 -40.66 0.73 27.79
C LYS A 440 -39.59 1.31 28.72
N ALA A 441 -39.99 1.67 29.95
CA ALA A 441 -39.05 2.11 30.99
C ALA A 441 -38.02 1.01 31.32
N LYS A 442 -38.45 -0.25 31.41
CA LYS A 442 -37.54 -1.39 31.57
C LYS A 442 -36.59 -1.54 30.38
N GLY A 443 -37.09 -1.32 29.16
CA GLY A 443 -36.28 -1.38 27.94
C GLY A 443 -35.07 -0.44 27.97
N VAL A 444 -35.27 0.80 28.42
CA VAL A 444 -34.19 1.79 28.63
C VAL A 444 -33.14 1.25 29.61
N LEU A 445 -33.56 0.71 30.76
CA LEU A 445 -32.61 0.22 31.77
C LEU A 445 -31.88 -1.07 31.35
N VAL A 446 -32.54 -1.96 30.60
CA VAL A 446 -31.91 -3.14 29.99
C VAL A 446 -30.82 -2.72 29.01
N ASN A 447 -31.08 -1.73 28.15
CA ASN A 447 -30.06 -1.17 27.25
C ASN A 447 -28.88 -0.56 28.04
N VAL A 448 -29.16 0.21 29.10
CA VAL A 448 -28.11 0.82 29.96
C VAL A 448 -27.21 -0.24 30.58
N LEU A 449 -27.77 -1.35 31.10
CA LEU A 449 -26.99 -2.46 31.66
C LEU A 449 -26.16 -3.20 30.59
N ALA A 450 -26.70 -3.37 29.38
CA ALA A 450 -25.99 -3.97 28.26
C ALA A 450 -24.78 -3.13 27.81
N GLU A 451 -24.97 -1.82 27.64
CA GLU A 451 -23.91 -0.84 27.32
C GLU A 451 -22.95 -0.57 28.50
N ARG A 452 -23.10 -1.30 29.62
CA ARG A 452 -22.14 -1.37 30.73
C ARG A 452 -21.48 -2.73 30.88
N ASN A 453 -21.81 -3.71 30.05
CA ASN A 453 -21.39 -5.10 30.19
C ASN A 453 -21.63 -5.62 31.62
N ALA A 454 -22.81 -5.30 32.18
CA ALA A 454 -23.17 -5.63 33.57
C ALA A 454 -23.49 -7.13 33.75
N THR A 455 -22.46 -7.97 33.64
CA THR A 455 -22.58 -9.44 33.64
C THR A 455 -23.18 -10.00 34.92
N ASN A 456 -22.92 -9.35 36.06
CA ASN A 456 -23.53 -9.68 37.35
C ASN A 456 -25.05 -9.37 37.44
N GLN A 457 -25.66 -8.83 36.37
CA GLN A 457 -27.11 -8.58 36.28
C GLN A 457 -27.82 -9.47 35.24
N PHE A 458 -27.20 -10.56 34.76
CA PHE A 458 -27.83 -11.50 33.82
C PHE A 458 -29.21 -11.95 34.31
N ASP A 459 -29.29 -12.54 35.51
CA ASP A 459 -30.53 -12.94 36.18
C ASP A 459 -31.60 -11.84 36.21
N ALA A 460 -31.19 -10.61 36.52
CA ALA A 460 -32.10 -9.49 36.70
C ALA A 460 -32.78 -9.09 35.38
N ILE A 461 -32.09 -9.28 34.26
CA ILE A 461 -32.58 -9.01 32.91
C ILE A 461 -33.35 -10.22 32.36
N ALA A 462 -32.81 -11.44 32.52
CA ALA A 462 -33.41 -12.67 32.01
C ALA A 462 -34.79 -12.96 32.63
N ARG A 463 -34.95 -12.75 33.96
CA ARG A 463 -36.22 -12.96 34.69
C ARG A 463 -37.36 -12.01 34.27
N LEU A 464 -37.11 -11.03 33.41
CA LEU A 464 -38.15 -10.18 32.83
C LEU A 464 -38.86 -10.84 31.64
N LEU A 465 -38.24 -11.82 30.98
CA LEU A 465 -38.65 -12.37 29.68
C LEU A 465 -40.10 -12.91 29.68
N ASP A 466 -40.48 -13.67 30.71
CA ASP A 466 -41.82 -14.26 30.88
C ASP A 466 -42.95 -13.23 30.95
N LYS A 467 -42.62 -11.97 31.28
CA LYS A 467 -43.56 -10.86 31.47
C LYS A 467 -43.27 -9.69 30.54
N ALA A 468 -42.39 -9.88 29.57
CA ALA A 468 -41.97 -8.85 28.63
C ALA A 468 -42.90 -8.81 27.41
N ASN A 469 -43.24 -7.61 26.95
CA ASN A 469 -43.85 -7.44 25.61
C ASN A 469 -42.78 -7.60 24.51
N PRO A 470 -43.16 -7.75 23.21
CA PRO A 470 -42.18 -7.99 22.14
C PRO A 470 -41.06 -6.94 22.04
N ASP A 471 -41.35 -5.66 22.33
CA ASP A 471 -40.34 -4.59 22.38
C ASP A 471 -39.31 -4.85 23.49
N LEU A 472 -39.76 -5.16 24.72
CA LEU A 472 -38.87 -5.45 25.84
C LEU A 472 -38.13 -6.78 25.63
N GLN A 473 -38.79 -7.81 25.10
CA GLN A 473 -38.13 -9.08 24.73
C GLN A 473 -36.97 -8.83 23.78
N LYS A 474 -37.16 -8.01 22.75
CA LYS A 474 -36.10 -7.65 21.79
C LYS A 474 -34.91 -6.93 22.45
N ASN A 475 -35.17 -6.03 23.40
CA ASN A 475 -34.09 -5.37 24.16
C ASN A 475 -33.37 -6.37 25.09
N ILE A 476 -34.11 -7.27 25.75
CA ILE A 476 -33.56 -8.37 26.57
C ILE A 476 -32.63 -9.25 25.74
N TYR A 477 -33.09 -9.75 24.58
CA TYR A 477 -32.27 -10.60 23.71
C TYR A 477 -31.04 -9.83 23.17
N LYS A 478 -31.22 -8.58 22.71
CA LYS A 478 -30.11 -7.71 22.26
C LYS A 478 -29.06 -7.48 23.36
N ALA A 479 -29.44 -7.47 24.64
CA ALA A 479 -28.51 -7.31 25.75
C ALA A 479 -27.61 -8.54 25.99
N MET A 480 -28.10 -9.75 25.66
CA MET A 480 -27.43 -11.01 26.01
C MET A 480 -25.94 -11.08 25.62
N PRO A 481 -25.50 -10.67 24.40
CA PRO A 481 -24.08 -10.68 24.04
C PRO A 481 -23.19 -9.80 24.92
N SER A 482 -23.71 -8.80 25.62
CA SER A 482 -22.90 -7.93 26.49
C SER A 482 -22.88 -8.41 27.95
N ILE A 483 -23.95 -9.06 28.42
CA ILE A 483 -24.13 -9.46 29.83
C ILE A 483 -23.88 -10.96 30.11
N SER A 484 -23.77 -11.81 29.09
CA SER A 484 -23.60 -13.25 29.31
C SER A 484 -22.16 -13.64 29.66
N THR A 485 -22.03 -14.68 30.50
CA THR A 485 -20.76 -15.34 30.85
C THR A 485 -20.88 -16.85 30.68
N GLU A 486 -19.80 -17.61 30.95
CA GLU A 486 -19.80 -19.07 30.88
C GLU A 486 -20.89 -19.73 31.74
N SER A 487 -21.14 -19.22 32.95
CA SER A 487 -22.18 -19.77 33.84
C SER A 487 -23.61 -19.65 33.28
N ASN A 488 -23.82 -18.84 32.25
CA ASN A 488 -25.13 -18.62 31.64
C ASN A 488 -25.34 -19.49 30.37
N LEU A 489 -24.40 -20.36 30.00
CA LEU A 489 -24.49 -21.13 28.76
C LEU A 489 -25.75 -22.00 28.69
N SER A 490 -26.11 -22.68 29.77
CA SER A 490 -27.33 -23.50 29.85
C SER A 490 -28.60 -22.66 29.70
N GLU A 491 -28.65 -21.47 30.32
CA GLU A 491 -29.77 -20.54 30.26
C GLU A 491 -29.92 -19.97 28.83
N LEU A 492 -28.82 -19.60 28.18
CA LEU A 492 -28.82 -19.15 26.78
C LEU A 492 -29.31 -20.25 25.82
N MET A 493 -28.96 -21.52 26.07
CA MET A 493 -29.44 -22.64 25.26
C MET A 493 -30.95 -22.89 25.45
N GLU A 494 -31.48 -22.67 26.66
CA GLU A 494 -32.93 -22.68 26.92
C GLU A 494 -33.66 -21.47 26.29
N MET A 495 -33.04 -20.28 26.31
CA MET A 495 -33.54 -19.11 25.59
C MET A 495 -33.59 -19.38 24.07
N LEU A 496 -32.57 -20.05 23.52
CA LEU A 496 -32.46 -20.36 22.10
C LEU A 496 -33.53 -21.37 21.62
N SER A 497 -33.98 -22.30 22.46
CA SER A 497 -35.07 -23.21 22.09
C SER A 497 -36.42 -22.49 22.05
N LYS A 498 -36.67 -21.60 23.01
CA LYS A 498 -37.93 -20.86 23.19
C LYS A 498 -38.15 -19.65 22.27
N VAL A 499 -37.11 -19.16 21.58
CA VAL A 499 -37.18 -17.90 20.81
C VAL A 499 -37.38 -18.15 19.31
N ASP A 500 -38.42 -17.54 18.71
CA ASP A 500 -38.79 -17.74 17.30
C ASP A 500 -38.61 -16.51 16.39
N ASP A 501 -38.35 -15.32 16.95
CA ASP A 501 -38.00 -14.14 16.15
C ASP A 501 -36.54 -14.23 15.65
N GLU A 502 -36.33 -14.08 14.34
CA GLU A 502 -35.01 -14.30 13.72
C GLU A 502 -33.92 -13.32 14.19
N ALA A 503 -34.27 -12.09 14.57
CA ALA A 503 -33.29 -11.14 15.11
C ALA A 503 -32.89 -11.54 16.54
N ASN A 504 -33.85 -11.99 17.34
CA ASN A 504 -33.63 -12.46 18.70
C ASN A 504 -32.86 -13.80 18.74
N ILE A 505 -33.16 -14.73 17.84
CA ILE A 505 -32.37 -15.96 17.60
C ILE A 505 -30.90 -15.58 17.34
N ASN A 506 -30.65 -14.62 16.44
CA ASN A 506 -29.30 -14.16 16.10
C ASN A 506 -28.59 -13.52 17.31
N TYR A 507 -29.27 -12.72 18.14
CA TYR A 507 -28.65 -12.18 19.37
C TYR A 507 -28.29 -13.28 20.38
N VAL A 508 -29.12 -14.30 20.57
CA VAL A 508 -28.80 -15.43 21.47
C VAL A 508 -27.64 -16.27 20.90
N GLN A 509 -27.63 -16.53 19.58
CA GLN A 509 -26.50 -17.17 18.91
C GLN A 509 -25.20 -16.39 19.09
N GLN A 510 -25.22 -15.05 18.97
CA GLN A 510 -24.05 -14.20 19.21
C GLN A 510 -23.58 -14.26 20.67
N ALA A 511 -24.50 -14.31 21.64
CA ALA A 511 -24.16 -14.48 23.05
C ALA A 511 -23.46 -15.82 23.29
N ILE A 512 -24.01 -16.93 22.79
CA ILE A 512 -23.44 -18.27 22.90
C ILE A 512 -22.08 -18.36 22.20
N ILE A 513 -21.95 -17.80 20.99
CA ILE A 513 -20.67 -17.74 20.25
C ILE A 513 -19.63 -16.91 21.02
N LYS A 514 -20.01 -15.78 21.63
CA LYS A 514 -19.09 -14.97 22.45
C LYS A 514 -18.66 -15.74 23.70
N VAL A 515 -19.54 -16.49 24.34
CA VAL A 515 -19.19 -17.37 25.46
C VAL A 515 -18.21 -18.45 24.98
N LEU A 516 -18.60 -19.30 24.02
CA LEU A 516 -17.82 -20.46 23.56
C LEU A 516 -16.43 -20.11 22.98
N ASN A 517 -16.22 -18.89 22.48
CA ASN A 517 -14.89 -18.43 22.03
C ASN A 517 -13.94 -18.04 23.18
N ASN A 518 -14.45 -17.88 24.41
CA ASN A 518 -13.70 -17.45 25.59
C ASN A 518 -13.54 -18.56 26.66
N THR A 519 -14.17 -19.73 26.48
CA THR A 519 -14.12 -20.87 27.41
C THR A 519 -13.05 -21.90 27.06
N GLU A 520 -12.69 -22.75 28.01
CA GLU A 520 -11.94 -23.97 27.68
C GLU A 520 -12.86 -25.03 27.02
N LYS A 521 -12.30 -26.19 26.64
CA LYS A 521 -12.94 -27.11 25.68
C LYS A 521 -14.16 -27.87 26.21
N ASP A 522 -14.30 -28.05 27.52
CA ASP A 522 -15.31 -28.96 28.08
C ASP A 522 -16.74 -28.44 27.88
N SER A 523 -16.92 -27.11 27.85
CA SER A 523 -18.17 -26.40 27.59
C SER A 523 -18.73 -26.64 26.16
N SER A 524 -18.00 -27.39 25.31
CA SER A 524 -18.50 -27.92 24.04
C SER A 524 -19.43 -29.13 24.20
N LEU A 525 -19.33 -29.89 25.29
CA LEU A 525 -20.08 -31.13 25.49
C LEU A 525 -21.59 -30.88 25.62
N ASP A 526 -21.99 -29.79 26.26
CA ASP A 526 -23.39 -29.44 26.50
C ASP A 526 -24.14 -29.08 25.21
N VAL A 527 -23.48 -28.36 24.29
CA VAL A 527 -24.06 -28.09 22.97
C VAL A 527 -24.19 -29.37 22.16
N TYR A 528 -23.24 -30.30 22.30
CA TYR A 528 -23.29 -31.58 21.61
C TYR A 528 -24.31 -32.58 22.19
N SER A 529 -24.63 -32.50 23.48
CA SER A 529 -25.56 -33.44 24.11
C SER A 529 -27.01 -33.14 23.73
N VAL A 530 -27.39 -31.86 23.64
CA VAL A 530 -28.76 -31.46 23.27
C VAL A 530 -29.03 -31.46 21.76
N PHE A 531 -28.00 -31.43 20.90
CA PHE A 531 -28.17 -31.26 19.44
C PHE A 531 -29.05 -32.33 18.77
N ALA A 532 -29.07 -33.55 19.31
CA ALA A 532 -29.89 -34.64 18.77
C ALA A 532 -31.40 -34.41 18.98
N ASP A 533 -31.78 -33.87 20.13
CA ASP A 533 -33.17 -33.75 20.58
C ASP A 533 -33.74 -32.34 20.45
N PHE A 534 -32.90 -31.35 20.12
CA PHE A 534 -33.30 -29.96 19.88
C PHE A 534 -34.25 -29.86 18.67
N GLU A 535 -35.39 -29.18 18.83
CA GLU A 535 -36.48 -29.16 17.85
C GLU A 535 -36.11 -28.45 16.54
N ASP A 536 -35.80 -27.14 16.59
CA ASP A 536 -35.32 -26.40 15.42
C ASP A 536 -33.79 -26.36 15.38
N LYS A 537 -33.20 -27.37 14.73
CA LYS A 537 -31.74 -27.51 14.57
C LYS A 537 -31.13 -26.37 13.76
N SER A 538 -31.90 -25.61 12.98
CA SER A 538 -31.38 -24.42 12.29
C SER A 538 -30.95 -23.32 13.26
N LYS A 539 -31.51 -23.29 14.50
CA LYS A 539 -31.07 -22.39 15.57
C LYS A 539 -29.70 -22.79 16.16
N LEU A 540 -29.33 -24.08 16.17
CA LEU A 540 -28.04 -24.56 16.69
C LEU A 540 -26.90 -24.63 15.66
N ILE A 541 -27.18 -24.89 14.39
CA ILE A 541 -26.11 -25.05 13.38
C ILE A 541 -25.15 -23.85 13.30
N PRO A 542 -25.59 -22.57 13.41
CA PRO A 542 -24.69 -21.41 13.35
C PRO A 542 -23.70 -21.25 14.51
N ILE A 543 -23.91 -21.90 15.67
CA ILE A 543 -22.97 -21.81 16.81
C ILE A 543 -21.84 -22.86 16.74
N LEU A 544 -22.04 -23.97 16.01
CA LEU A 544 -21.08 -25.05 15.86
C LEU A 544 -19.67 -24.65 15.31
N PRO A 545 -19.52 -23.63 14.42
CA PRO A 545 -18.20 -23.16 13.99
C PRO A 545 -17.31 -22.56 15.09
N ALA A 546 -17.89 -22.07 16.19
CA ALA A 546 -17.13 -21.57 17.33
C ALA A 546 -16.49 -22.73 18.13
N ILE A 547 -17.23 -23.83 18.30
CA ILE A 547 -16.76 -25.05 18.96
C ILE A 547 -15.62 -25.71 18.17
N GLY A 548 -15.76 -25.76 16.85
CA GLY A 548 -14.77 -26.39 15.98
C GLY A 548 -14.68 -27.91 16.11
N GLY A 549 -13.59 -28.49 15.58
CA GLY A 549 -13.35 -29.94 15.62
C GLY A 549 -14.16 -30.76 14.61
N GLN A 550 -13.87 -32.07 14.52
CA GLN A 550 -14.49 -32.93 13.51
C GLN A 550 -15.97 -33.24 13.82
N LYS A 551 -16.37 -33.32 15.09
CA LYS A 551 -17.76 -33.61 15.48
C LYS A 551 -18.71 -32.50 14.99
N ALA A 552 -18.35 -31.23 15.18
CA ALA A 552 -19.10 -30.10 14.62
C ALA A 552 -19.16 -30.14 13.07
N LEU A 553 -18.05 -30.40 12.36
CA LEU A 553 -18.09 -30.56 10.89
C LEU A 553 -19.04 -31.68 10.44
N THR A 554 -19.02 -32.82 11.13
CA THR A 554 -19.93 -33.94 10.84
C THR A 554 -21.39 -33.54 11.05
N LEU A 555 -21.74 -32.95 12.19
CA LEU A 555 -23.12 -32.50 12.46
C LEU A 555 -23.61 -31.47 11.43
N ILE A 556 -22.79 -30.46 11.09
CA ILE A 556 -23.14 -29.48 10.04
C ILE A 556 -23.32 -30.19 8.67
N SER A 557 -22.46 -31.15 8.35
CA SER A 557 -22.53 -31.94 7.11
C SER A 557 -23.75 -32.87 7.05
N GLU A 558 -24.23 -33.39 8.16
CA GLU A 558 -25.44 -34.21 8.21
C GLU A 558 -26.67 -33.35 7.93
N GLN A 559 -26.79 -32.20 8.59
CA GLN A 559 -27.92 -31.29 8.36
C GLN A 559 -27.94 -30.71 6.93
N MET A 560 -26.76 -30.48 6.33
CA MET A 560 -26.63 -30.16 4.90
C MET A 560 -27.25 -31.24 3.97
N GLN A 561 -27.20 -32.52 4.36
CA GLN A 561 -27.66 -33.63 3.53
C GLN A 561 -29.14 -33.95 3.80
N SER A 562 -29.49 -34.24 5.06
CA SER A 562 -30.82 -34.76 5.44
C SER A 562 -31.75 -33.73 6.08
N GLY A 563 -31.27 -32.54 6.46
CA GLY A 563 -32.10 -31.50 7.10
C GLY A 563 -33.13 -30.86 6.17
N GLY A 564 -34.04 -30.06 6.74
CA GLY A 564 -34.95 -29.20 6.00
C GLY A 564 -34.24 -28.02 5.32
N ILE A 565 -35.03 -27.11 4.73
CA ILE A 565 -34.50 -25.96 3.97
C ILE A 565 -33.75 -24.99 4.89
N LYS A 566 -34.30 -24.69 6.09
CA LYS A 566 -33.65 -23.79 7.05
C LYS A 566 -32.31 -24.34 7.53
N GLU A 567 -32.27 -25.61 7.89
CA GLU A 567 -31.11 -26.33 8.38
C GLU A 567 -30.01 -26.40 7.31
N LYS A 568 -30.39 -26.62 6.05
CA LYS A 568 -29.48 -26.58 4.90
C LYS A 568 -28.88 -25.19 4.67
N MET A 569 -29.70 -24.13 4.73
CA MET A 569 -29.20 -22.75 4.62
C MET A 569 -28.27 -22.39 5.78
N ALA A 570 -28.64 -22.74 7.01
CA ALA A 570 -27.80 -22.57 8.19
C ALA A 570 -26.47 -23.34 8.07
N ALA A 571 -26.51 -24.57 7.53
CA ALA A 571 -25.31 -25.38 7.32
C ALA A 571 -24.35 -24.77 6.28
N ILE A 572 -24.85 -24.19 5.18
CA ILE A 572 -24.02 -23.46 4.23
C ILE A 572 -23.33 -22.26 4.91
N GLN A 573 -24.08 -21.49 5.72
CA GLN A 573 -23.52 -20.34 6.43
C GLN A 573 -22.47 -20.76 7.47
N ALA A 574 -22.74 -21.80 8.25
CA ALA A 574 -21.81 -22.35 9.24
C ALA A 574 -20.51 -22.87 8.59
N LEU A 575 -20.59 -23.61 7.47
CA LEU A 575 -19.41 -24.05 6.72
C LEU A 575 -18.65 -22.88 6.08
N SER A 576 -19.34 -21.80 5.68
CA SER A 576 -18.68 -20.59 5.19
C SER A 576 -17.87 -19.91 6.30
N ALA A 577 -18.48 -19.72 7.48
CA ALA A 577 -17.89 -19.08 8.65
C ALA A 577 -16.76 -19.90 9.31
N TRP A 578 -16.73 -21.22 9.08
CA TRP A 578 -15.73 -22.14 9.62
C TRP A 578 -14.28 -21.66 9.47
N LYS A 579 -13.48 -21.71 10.55
CA LYS A 579 -12.08 -21.25 10.52
C LYS A 579 -11.19 -22.18 9.68
N GLY A 580 -10.48 -21.59 8.72
CA GLY A 580 -9.63 -22.33 7.76
C GLY A 580 -10.43 -23.14 6.73
N ASN A 581 -9.72 -24.03 6.02
CA ASN A 581 -10.17 -24.52 4.71
C ASN A 581 -10.86 -25.90 4.72
N LYS A 582 -10.96 -26.56 5.89
CA LYS A 582 -11.55 -27.92 5.99
C LYS A 582 -13.01 -28.01 5.54
N SER A 583 -13.77 -26.92 5.59
CA SER A 583 -15.18 -26.90 5.16
C SER A 583 -15.38 -26.79 3.64
N LEU A 584 -14.34 -26.49 2.85
CA LEU A 584 -14.46 -26.30 1.40
C LEU A 584 -14.94 -27.55 0.66
N SER A 585 -14.49 -28.74 1.08
CA SER A 585 -14.93 -30.01 0.50
C SER A 585 -16.41 -30.30 0.75
N TYR A 586 -16.94 -29.86 1.90
CA TYR A 586 -18.35 -29.97 2.26
C TYR A 586 -19.21 -28.96 1.48
N LEU A 587 -18.75 -27.72 1.34
CA LEU A 587 -19.40 -26.71 0.47
C LEU A 587 -19.41 -27.16 -1.00
N PHE A 588 -18.32 -27.75 -1.50
CA PHE A 588 -18.26 -28.32 -2.84
C PHE A 588 -19.28 -29.46 -3.02
N LYS A 589 -19.33 -30.42 -2.08
CA LYS A 589 -20.36 -31.49 -2.09
C LYS A 589 -21.79 -30.93 -2.08
N ALA A 590 -22.05 -29.86 -1.32
CA ALA A 590 -23.35 -29.18 -1.32
C ALA A 590 -23.70 -28.60 -2.69
N ILE A 591 -22.75 -27.96 -3.39
CA ILE A 591 -22.94 -27.43 -4.76
C ILE A 591 -23.30 -28.53 -5.76
N ILE A 592 -22.66 -29.69 -5.68
CA ILE A 592 -22.92 -30.83 -6.58
C ILE A 592 -24.30 -31.45 -6.29
N ASN A 593 -24.61 -31.68 -5.01
CA ASN A 593 -25.78 -32.46 -4.60
C ASN A 593 -27.09 -31.65 -4.49
N SER A 594 -27.07 -30.34 -4.75
CA SER A 594 -28.24 -29.46 -4.63
C SER A 594 -28.61 -28.69 -5.92
N ASN A 595 -29.80 -28.10 -5.91
CA ASN A 595 -30.36 -27.25 -6.95
C ASN A 595 -31.11 -26.06 -6.31
N GLY A 596 -31.45 -25.04 -7.10
CA GLY A 596 -32.12 -23.83 -6.62
C GLY A 596 -31.29 -23.04 -5.61
N ASP A 597 -31.98 -22.32 -4.73
CA ASP A 597 -31.43 -21.35 -3.78
C ASP A 597 -30.32 -21.94 -2.88
N ILE A 598 -30.48 -23.20 -2.46
CA ILE A 598 -29.48 -23.96 -1.68
C ILE A 598 -28.16 -24.07 -2.45
N ARG A 599 -28.24 -24.33 -3.76
CA ARG A 599 -27.05 -24.41 -4.62
C ARG A 599 -26.43 -23.05 -4.83
N GLU A 600 -27.22 -22.03 -5.15
CA GLU A 600 -26.72 -20.67 -5.41
C GLU A 600 -25.99 -20.10 -4.17
N LEU A 601 -26.60 -20.27 -2.99
CA LEU A 601 -25.97 -19.91 -1.71
C LEU A 601 -24.67 -20.68 -1.48
N ALA A 602 -24.65 -22.00 -1.72
CA ALA A 602 -23.44 -22.81 -1.57
C ALA A 602 -22.33 -22.39 -2.56
N PHE A 603 -22.69 -22.08 -3.82
CA PHE A 603 -21.76 -21.67 -4.87
C PHE A 603 -21.09 -20.32 -4.55
N GLY A 604 -21.90 -19.32 -4.20
CA GLY A 604 -21.41 -18.01 -3.78
C GLY A 604 -20.55 -18.09 -2.52
N LYS A 605 -20.94 -18.90 -1.51
CA LYS A 605 -20.16 -19.05 -0.27
C LYS A 605 -18.86 -19.84 -0.44
N TYR A 606 -18.80 -20.84 -1.33
CA TYR A 606 -17.55 -21.49 -1.69
C TYR A 606 -16.58 -20.50 -2.36
N LEU A 607 -17.02 -19.78 -3.40
CA LEU A 607 -16.15 -18.85 -4.11
C LEU A 607 -15.71 -17.67 -3.23
N GLN A 608 -16.61 -17.13 -2.40
CA GLN A 608 -16.25 -16.12 -1.39
C GLN A 608 -15.14 -16.65 -0.48
N LYS A 609 -15.29 -17.87 0.06
CA LYS A 609 -14.33 -18.47 0.99
C LYS A 609 -12.97 -18.76 0.36
N VAL A 610 -12.92 -19.25 -0.89
CA VAL A 610 -11.64 -19.51 -1.58
C VAL A 610 -10.93 -18.21 -1.93
N ALA A 611 -11.64 -17.22 -2.47
CA ALA A 611 -11.04 -15.95 -2.87
C ALA A 611 -10.38 -15.21 -1.69
N THR A 612 -10.99 -15.28 -0.50
CA THR A 612 -10.45 -14.70 0.75
C THR A 612 -9.67 -15.69 1.62
N SER A 613 -9.22 -16.83 1.07
CA SER A 613 -8.43 -17.81 1.83
C SER A 613 -6.94 -17.47 1.87
N ASP A 614 -6.27 -18.03 2.86
CA ASP A 614 -4.82 -18.03 3.12
C ASP A 614 -4.02 -18.99 2.22
N GLN A 615 -4.67 -19.62 1.23
CA GLN A 615 -4.03 -20.58 0.33
C GLN A 615 -3.14 -19.88 -0.71
N PRO A 616 -2.03 -20.50 -1.14
CA PRO A 616 -1.23 -20.01 -2.26
C PRO A 616 -2.05 -19.86 -3.55
N ASP A 617 -1.65 -18.95 -4.42
CA ASP A 617 -2.43 -18.54 -5.59
C ASP A 617 -2.71 -19.69 -6.56
N ASP A 618 -1.75 -20.60 -6.80
CA ASP A 618 -1.98 -21.81 -7.60
C ASP A 618 -3.08 -22.70 -7.00
N GLN A 619 -3.08 -22.88 -5.67
CA GLN A 619 -4.10 -23.65 -4.96
C GLN A 619 -5.46 -22.95 -4.97
N ARG A 620 -5.50 -21.62 -4.85
CA ARG A 620 -6.75 -20.84 -4.99
C ARG A 620 -7.31 -20.98 -6.41
N LEU A 621 -6.46 -20.89 -7.44
CA LEU A 621 -6.83 -21.14 -8.83
C LEU A 621 -7.40 -22.56 -9.03
N LEU A 622 -6.72 -23.60 -8.54
CA LEU A 622 -7.20 -24.98 -8.64
C LEU A 622 -8.59 -25.15 -8.01
N LEU A 623 -8.77 -24.64 -6.78
CA LEU A 623 -10.04 -24.67 -6.05
C LEU A 623 -11.16 -23.89 -6.77
N ILE A 624 -10.85 -22.78 -7.44
CA ILE A 624 -11.80 -21.98 -8.23
C ILE A 624 -12.14 -22.68 -9.55
N ARG A 625 -11.14 -23.08 -10.33
CA ARG A 625 -11.27 -23.75 -11.64
C ARG A 625 -12.04 -25.07 -11.53
N LYS A 626 -11.95 -25.76 -10.38
CA LYS A 626 -12.74 -26.96 -10.02
C LYS A 626 -14.26 -26.76 -10.15
N LEU A 627 -14.79 -25.55 -9.98
CA LEU A 627 -16.23 -25.27 -10.16
C LEU A 627 -16.65 -25.04 -11.63
N MET A 628 -15.72 -24.76 -12.55
CA MET A 628 -16.08 -24.42 -13.92
C MET A 628 -16.81 -25.57 -14.67
N PRO A 629 -16.36 -26.84 -14.62
CA PRO A 629 -17.09 -27.98 -15.21
C PRO A 629 -18.45 -28.25 -14.57
N HIS A 630 -18.71 -27.69 -13.38
CA HIS A 630 -19.95 -27.84 -12.63
C HIS A 630 -20.83 -26.58 -12.67
N SER A 631 -20.47 -25.55 -13.44
CA SER A 631 -21.22 -24.30 -13.59
C SER A 631 -22.38 -24.49 -14.57
N LYS A 632 -23.60 -24.60 -14.03
CA LYS A 632 -24.87 -24.84 -14.75
C LYS A 632 -25.41 -23.58 -15.42
N THR A 633 -25.06 -22.39 -14.93
CA THR A 633 -25.59 -21.11 -15.45
C THR A 633 -24.50 -20.13 -15.90
N LEU A 634 -24.86 -19.18 -16.75
CA LEU A 634 -23.99 -18.07 -17.14
C LEU A 634 -23.55 -17.23 -15.93
N ALA A 635 -24.44 -17.04 -14.94
CA ALA A 635 -24.12 -16.31 -13.72
C ALA A 635 -23.02 -17.02 -12.90
N GLU A 636 -23.11 -18.35 -12.75
CA GLU A 636 -22.09 -19.17 -12.11
C GLU A 636 -20.74 -19.09 -12.85
N LYS A 637 -20.72 -19.25 -14.18
CA LYS A 637 -19.49 -19.05 -14.99
C LYS A 637 -18.86 -17.67 -14.75
N LYS A 638 -19.68 -16.61 -14.76
CA LYS A 638 -19.23 -15.22 -14.48
C LYS A 638 -18.71 -15.03 -13.07
N GLN A 639 -19.21 -15.77 -12.07
CA GLN A 639 -18.65 -15.75 -10.71
C GLN A 639 -17.28 -16.44 -10.65
N VAL A 640 -17.10 -17.60 -11.31
CA VAL A 640 -15.81 -18.32 -11.33
C VAL A 640 -14.69 -17.48 -11.98
N ILE A 641 -14.97 -16.83 -13.11
CA ILE A 641 -13.99 -15.94 -13.78
C ILE A 641 -13.60 -14.74 -12.90
N ARG A 642 -14.57 -14.11 -12.21
CA ARG A 642 -14.29 -13.03 -11.24
C ARG A 642 -13.49 -13.51 -10.04
N ALA A 643 -13.75 -14.73 -9.55
CA ALA A 643 -13.00 -15.29 -8.43
C ALA A 643 -11.54 -15.57 -8.82
N ALA A 644 -11.29 -16.04 -10.04
CA ALA A 644 -9.94 -16.37 -10.53
C ALA A 644 -8.96 -15.18 -10.47
N GLN A 645 -9.45 -13.94 -10.63
CA GLN A 645 -8.61 -12.74 -10.52
C GLN A 645 -7.99 -12.51 -9.13
N SER A 646 -8.48 -13.22 -8.09
CA SER A 646 -7.90 -13.18 -6.75
C SER A 646 -6.55 -13.89 -6.63
N ALA A 647 -6.20 -14.73 -7.61
CA ALA A 647 -4.95 -15.48 -7.70
C ALA A 647 -4.09 -14.96 -8.87
N LYS A 648 -2.97 -14.28 -8.60
CA LYS A 648 -2.10 -13.68 -9.61
C LYS A 648 -1.04 -14.67 -10.11
N THR A 649 -1.45 -15.64 -10.93
CA THR A 649 -0.52 -16.59 -11.56
C THR A 649 -0.65 -16.58 -13.09
N PHE A 650 0.39 -17.06 -13.78
CA PHE A 650 0.35 -17.26 -15.22
C PHE A 650 -0.77 -18.24 -15.62
N LEU A 651 -1.01 -19.29 -14.83
CA LEU A 651 -2.09 -20.24 -15.09
C LEU A 651 -3.48 -19.64 -14.82
N SER A 652 -3.60 -18.66 -13.91
CA SER A 652 -4.85 -17.89 -13.75
C SER A 652 -5.14 -17.08 -15.01
N LEU A 653 -4.13 -16.40 -15.56
CA LEU A 653 -4.25 -15.65 -16.81
C LEU A 653 -4.64 -16.56 -17.97
N VAL A 654 -3.99 -17.72 -18.14
CA VAL A 654 -4.35 -18.73 -19.14
C VAL A 654 -5.82 -19.16 -18.97
N PHE A 655 -6.23 -19.55 -17.76
CA PHE A 655 -7.59 -20.01 -17.50
C PHE A 655 -8.66 -18.96 -17.79
N VAL A 656 -8.44 -17.68 -17.49
CA VAL A 656 -9.43 -16.64 -17.87
C VAL A 656 -9.34 -16.26 -19.34
N SER A 657 -8.19 -16.47 -20.01
CA SER A 657 -8.00 -16.21 -21.44
C SER A 657 -8.81 -17.17 -22.32
N ASP A 658 -9.08 -18.39 -21.85
CA ASP A 658 -9.99 -19.38 -22.46
C ASP A 658 -11.40 -18.80 -22.79
N TYR A 659 -11.77 -17.65 -22.21
CA TYR A 659 -13.09 -17.01 -22.33
C TYR A 659 -13.07 -15.61 -22.99
N LEU A 660 -11.95 -15.17 -23.57
CA LEU A 660 -11.85 -13.84 -24.21
C LEU A 660 -12.70 -13.69 -25.48
N ASP A 661 -12.88 -14.78 -26.23
CA ASP A 661 -13.68 -14.82 -27.47
C ASP A 661 -15.16 -15.22 -27.23
N ASP A 662 -15.54 -15.56 -25.99
CA ASP A 662 -16.92 -15.90 -25.64
C ASP A 662 -17.79 -14.63 -25.58
N ALA A 663 -18.83 -14.58 -26.41
CA ALA A 663 -19.69 -13.40 -26.56
C ALA A 663 -20.41 -12.97 -25.25
N GLU A 664 -20.60 -13.87 -24.30
CA GLU A 664 -21.24 -13.56 -23.01
C GLU A 664 -20.23 -13.36 -21.87
N LEU A 665 -19.02 -13.94 -21.96
CA LEU A 665 -18.01 -13.95 -20.89
C LEU A 665 -16.80 -13.03 -21.15
N SER A 666 -16.51 -12.68 -22.39
CA SER A 666 -15.39 -11.81 -22.81
C SER A 666 -15.17 -10.59 -21.91
N ALA A 667 -16.20 -9.78 -21.67
CA ALA A 667 -16.11 -8.57 -20.85
C ALA A 667 -15.76 -8.84 -19.36
N VAL A 668 -16.04 -10.03 -18.82
CA VAL A 668 -15.60 -10.42 -17.47
C VAL A 668 -14.22 -11.09 -17.48
N ALA A 669 -13.89 -11.83 -18.55
CA ALA A 669 -12.58 -12.38 -18.79
C ALA A 669 -11.51 -11.27 -18.94
N SER A 670 -11.76 -10.25 -19.76
CA SER A 670 -10.83 -9.13 -19.98
C SER A 670 -10.53 -8.36 -18.70
N ASN A 671 -11.55 -8.07 -17.88
CA ASN A 671 -11.33 -7.45 -16.57
C ASN A 671 -10.48 -8.33 -15.65
N ALA A 672 -10.69 -9.65 -15.64
CA ALA A 672 -9.86 -10.58 -14.87
C ALA A 672 -8.42 -10.66 -15.39
N VAL A 673 -8.20 -10.73 -16.71
CA VAL A 673 -6.86 -10.75 -17.34
C VAL A 673 -6.06 -9.52 -16.95
N ILE A 674 -6.62 -8.31 -17.06
CA ILE A 674 -5.93 -7.08 -16.69
C ILE A 674 -5.58 -7.07 -15.20
N ASN A 675 -6.54 -7.45 -14.34
CA ASN A 675 -6.30 -7.52 -12.89
C ASN A 675 -5.22 -8.54 -12.51
N ILE A 676 -5.11 -9.67 -13.23
CA ILE A 676 -4.07 -10.69 -13.01
C ILE A 676 -2.70 -10.23 -13.53
N ALA A 677 -2.65 -9.65 -14.74
CA ALA A 677 -1.40 -9.36 -15.44
C ALA A 677 -0.64 -8.14 -14.90
N LEU A 678 -1.35 -7.06 -14.56
CA LEU A 678 -0.72 -5.81 -14.15
C LEU A 678 -0.12 -5.93 -12.73
N PRO A 679 1.00 -5.23 -12.44
CA PRO A 679 1.57 -5.18 -11.11
C PRO A 679 0.59 -4.55 -10.12
N THR A 680 0.54 -5.08 -8.92
CA THR A 680 -0.14 -4.41 -7.79
C THR A 680 0.69 -3.20 -7.37
N PRO A 681 0.10 -2.02 -7.08
CA PRO A 681 0.85 -0.83 -6.66
C PRO A 681 1.82 -1.11 -5.51
N GLY A 682 3.10 -0.78 -5.71
CA GLY A 682 4.18 -1.05 -4.75
C GLY A 682 4.79 -2.46 -4.79
N ALA A 683 4.32 -3.36 -5.65
CA ALA A 683 4.80 -4.74 -5.77
C ALA A 683 5.36 -5.06 -7.17
N ASN A 684 6.47 -5.81 -7.22
CA ASN A 684 7.05 -6.31 -8.46
C ASN A 684 6.45 -7.68 -8.85
N ASN A 685 5.13 -7.70 -9.09
CA ASN A 685 4.36 -8.92 -9.38
C ASN A 685 3.55 -8.85 -10.69
N GLY A 686 3.94 -7.98 -11.62
CA GLY A 686 3.39 -7.98 -12.98
C GLY A 686 3.89 -9.20 -13.77
N LEU A 687 3.05 -9.75 -14.64
CA LEU A 687 3.39 -10.90 -15.48
C LEU A 687 4.12 -10.47 -16.77
N SER A 688 4.86 -11.38 -17.41
CA SER A 688 5.60 -11.12 -18.66
C SER A 688 5.56 -12.29 -19.65
N GLY A 689 5.85 -12.00 -20.92
CA GLY A 689 5.91 -12.97 -22.02
C GLY A 689 4.96 -12.68 -23.18
N GLU A 690 5.07 -13.47 -24.26
CA GLU A 690 4.25 -13.34 -25.47
C GLU A 690 2.76 -13.64 -25.18
N VAL A 691 2.47 -14.72 -24.45
CA VAL A 691 1.10 -15.10 -24.05
C VAL A 691 0.42 -14.03 -23.19
N VAL A 692 1.18 -13.40 -22.27
CA VAL A 692 0.69 -12.30 -21.43
C VAL A 692 0.40 -11.07 -22.28
N ARG A 693 1.30 -10.74 -23.21
CA ARG A 693 1.15 -9.62 -24.15
C ARG A 693 -0.10 -9.77 -25.02
N GLU A 694 -0.34 -10.96 -25.54
CA GLU A 694 -1.51 -11.28 -26.36
C GLU A 694 -2.81 -11.15 -25.55
N ALA A 695 -2.92 -11.86 -24.41
CA ALA A 695 -4.12 -11.83 -23.57
C ALA A 695 -4.47 -10.41 -23.10
N VAL A 696 -3.47 -9.63 -22.67
CA VAL A 696 -3.65 -8.23 -22.23
C VAL A 696 -4.07 -7.33 -23.38
N SER A 697 -3.47 -7.48 -24.57
CA SER A 697 -3.81 -6.68 -25.75
C SER A 697 -5.25 -6.97 -26.21
N ASN A 698 -5.61 -8.26 -26.32
CA ASN A 698 -6.96 -8.69 -26.71
C ASN A 698 -8.02 -8.21 -25.70
N SER A 699 -7.65 -8.13 -24.42
CA SER A 699 -8.53 -7.64 -23.36
C SER A 699 -8.90 -6.15 -23.48
N MET A 700 -8.04 -5.30 -24.06
CA MET A 700 -8.26 -3.85 -24.12
C MET A 700 -9.57 -3.44 -24.81
N ALA A 701 -10.03 -4.24 -25.79
CA ALA A 701 -11.25 -3.97 -26.55
C ALA A 701 -12.51 -4.10 -25.68
N ASN A 702 -12.55 -5.12 -24.82
CA ASN A 702 -13.75 -5.54 -24.09
C ASN A 702 -13.79 -5.05 -22.62
N LEU A 703 -12.85 -4.19 -22.21
CA LEU A 703 -12.87 -3.53 -20.90
C LEU A 703 -14.12 -2.68 -20.71
N THR A 704 -14.78 -2.89 -19.57
CA THR A 704 -16.08 -2.30 -19.19
C THR A 704 -16.08 -1.93 -17.71
N GLY A 705 -16.76 -0.84 -17.35
CA GLY A 705 -16.80 -0.27 -16.00
C GLY A 705 -16.41 1.21 -15.97
N PRO A 706 -16.63 1.92 -14.85
CA PRO A 706 -16.36 3.37 -14.76
C PRO A 706 -14.87 3.70 -14.97
N ASP A 707 -13.97 2.90 -14.41
CA ASP A 707 -12.52 3.15 -14.44
C ASP A 707 -11.82 2.65 -15.71
N SER A 708 -12.59 2.10 -16.67
CA SER A 708 -12.09 1.49 -17.91
C SER A 708 -11.33 2.44 -18.85
N GLN A 709 -11.37 3.75 -18.61
CA GLN A 709 -10.51 4.72 -19.31
C GLN A 709 -9.12 4.82 -18.68
N TYR A 710 -9.01 4.80 -17.35
CA TYR A 710 -7.73 4.83 -16.63
C TYR A 710 -6.96 3.52 -16.83
N LEU A 711 -7.65 2.38 -16.69
CA LEU A 711 -7.06 1.06 -16.93
C LEU A 711 -6.48 0.90 -18.35
N LYS A 712 -7.01 1.62 -19.36
CA LYS A 712 -6.45 1.61 -20.73
C LYS A 712 -5.15 2.40 -20.87
N ILE A 713 -4.88 3.36 -19.97
CA ILE A 713 -3.60 4.06 -19.85
C ILE A 713 -2.60 3.13 -19.16
N ASP A 714 -2.97 2.57 -18.01
CA ASP A 714 -2.12 1.67 -17.22
C ASP A 714 -1.69 0.43 -18.03
N VAL A 715 -2.63 -0.19 -18.76
CA VAL A 715 -2.36 -1.32 -19.65
C VAL A 715 -1.42 -0.92 -20.78
N LYS A 716 -1.54 0.28 -21.34
CA LYS A 716 -0.63 0.73 -22.40
C LYS A 716 0.78 0.94 -21.85
N GLU A 717 0.93 1.64 -20.73
CA GLU A 717 2.23 1.85 -20.09
C GLU A 717 2.89 0.51 -19.71
N PHE A 718 2.10 -0.43 -19.17
CA PHE A 718 2.54 -1.79 -18.89
C PHE A 718 3.02 -2.52 -20.16
N LEU A 719 2.25 -2.50 -21.25
CA LEU A 719 2.64 -3.12 -22.53
C LEU A 719 3.90 -2.48 -23.14
N ASP A 720 4.03 -1.15 -23.07
CA ASP A 720 5.17 -0.39 -23.59
C ASP A 720 6.46 -0.67 -22.77
N LYS A 721 6.35 -0.87 -21.45
CA LYS A 721 7.47 -1.18 -20.54
C LYS A 721 7.81 -2.68 -20.42
N MET A 722 6.86 -3.58 -20.68
CA MET A 722 7.04 -5.02 -20.48
C MET A 722 8.15 -5.59 -21.41
N PRO A 723 9.04 -6.49 -20.92
CA PRO A 723 10.10 -7.08 -21.73
C PRO A 723 9.63 -7.77 -23.02
N LYS A 724 10.51 -7.80 -24.02
CA LYS A 724 10.32 -8.53 -25.30
C LYS A 724 10.85 -9.97 -25.20
N GLU A 725 10.55 -10.63 -24.09
CA GLU A 725 10.83 -12.06 -23.89
C GLU A 725 9.65 -12.92 -24.33
N LYS A 726 9.89 -14.21 -24.61
CA LYS A 726 8.81 -15.18 -24.88
C LYS A 726 8.00 -15.52 -23.63
N GLY A 727 8.64 -15.57 -22.47
CA GLY A 727 8.03 -16.07 -21.24
C GLY A 727 7.71 -17.55 -21.36
N PHE A 728 6.57 -17.96 -20.79
CA PHE A 728 6.07 -19.33 -20.85
C PHE A 728 5.39 -19.64 -22.20
N VAL A 729 5.85 -20.68 -22.88
CA VAL A 729 5.30 -21.17 -24.16
C VAL A 729 4.70 -22.56 -23.94
N SER A 730 3.51 -22.84 -24.51
CA SER A 730 2.91 -24.18 -24.37
C SER A 730 3.68 -25.20 -25.20
N ILE A 731 4.11 -26.30 -24.57
CA ILE A 731 4.74 -27.45 -25.25
C ILE A 731 3.74 -28.57 -25.57
N PHE A 732 2.46 -28.32 -25.29
CA PHE A 732 1.33 -29.17 -25.66
C PHE A 732 0.26 -28.30 -26.33
N ASN A 733 -0.25 -28.74 -27.49
CA ASN A 733 -1.17 -27.95 -28.30
C ASN A 733 -2.66 -28.08 -27.91
N GLY A 734 -2.98 -28.89 -26.88
CA GLY A 734 -4.33 -29.14 -26.40
C GLY A 734 -5.18 -30.10 -27.25
N LYS A 735 -4.66 -30.60 -28.38
CA LYS A 735 -5.41 -31.30 -29.44
C LYS A 735 -4.87 -32.69 -29.76
N ASP A 736 -3.55 -32.84 -29.81
CA ASP A 736 -2.85 -34.08 -30.18
C ASP A 736 -1.42 -34.09 -29.59
N LEU A 737 -0.66 -35.16 -29.87
CA LEU A 737 0.71 -35.36 -29.38
C LEU A 737 1.79 -34.71 -30.28
N THR A 738 1.46 -33.74 -31.12
CA THR A 738 2.48 -33.01 -31.91
C THR A 738 3.49 -32.34 -30.98
N GLY A 739 4.78 -32.65 -31.17
CA GLY A 739 5.87 -32.22 -30.28
C GLY A 739 6.33 -33.30 -29.29
N TRP A 740 5.64 -34.44 -29.23
CA TRP A 740 5.92 -35.57 -28.34
C TRP A 740 6.17 -36.86 -29.13
N GLU A 741 7.02 -37.73 -28.59
CA GLU A 741 7.26 -39.06 -29.14
C GLU A 741 7.51 -40.10 -28.03
N GLY A 742 7.48 -41.39 -28.35
CA GLY A 742 7.66 -42.46 -27.36
C GLY A 742 9.13 -42.60 -26.96
N LEU A 743 9.41 -42.84 -25.69
CA LEU A 743 10.80 -42.90 -25.22
C LEU A 743 11.59 -44.07 -25.85
N VAL A 744 12.76 -43.78 -26.40
CA VAL A 744 13.73 -44.80 -26.87
C VAL A 744 14.96 -44.83 -25.97
N GLU A 745 15.00 -45.81 -25.07
CA GLU A 745 16.13 -46.09 -24.16
C GLU A 745 16.51 -44.89 -23.26
N ASN A 746 17.51 -45.07 -22.38
CA ASN A 746 18.10 -43.93 -21.67
C ASN A 746 19.01 -43.08 -22.59
N PRO A 747 19.26 -41.79 -22.27
CA PRO A 747 20.07 -40.91 -23.10
C PRO A 747 21.45 -41.45 -23.49
N ILE A 748 22.13 -42.17 -22.59
CA ILE A 748 23.48 -42.70 -22.80
C ILE A 748 23.49 -43.83 -23.83
N LYS A 749 22.47 -44.69 -23.81
CA LYS A 749 22.26 -45.72 -24.83
C LYS A 749 21.75 -45.11 -26.13
N ARG A 750 20.74 -44.24 -26.09
CA ARG A 750 20.14 -43.54 -27.24
C ARG A 750 21.21 -42.87 -28.10
N ARG A 751 22.12 -42.10 -27.47
CA ARG A 751 23.25 -41.40 -28.12
C ARG A 751 24.32 -42.33 -28.71
N LYS A 752 24.34 -43.64 -28.37
CA LYS A 752 25.25 -44.66 -28.93
C LYS A 752 24.64 -45.43 -30.12
N MET A 753 23.36 -45.22 -30.44
CA MET A 753 22.68 -45.91 -31.55
C MET A 753 23.08 -45.32 -32.90
N SER A 754 23.14 -46.17 -33.95
CA SER A 754 23.26 -45.66 -35.32
C SER A 754 21.94 -44.99 -35.76
N LYS A 755 22.00 -44.00 -36.67
CA LYS A 755 20.80 -43.27 -37.13
C LYS A 755 19.69 -44.18 -37.68
N SER A 756 20.05 -45.29 -38.33
CA SER A 756 19.09 -46.28 -38.84
C SER A 756 18.50 -47.17 -37.74
N ALA A 757 19.29 -47.56 -36.73
CA ALA A 757 18.80 -48.31 -35.58
C ALA A 757 17.89 -47.46 -34.68
N LEU A 758 18.27 -46.19 -34.44
CA LEU A 758 17.46 -45.23 -33.69
C LEU A 758 16.12 -45.00 -34.38
N LYS A 759 16.11 -44.66 -35.69
CA LYS A 759 14.84 -44.46 -36.44
C LYS A 759 13.90 -45.66 -36.35
N LYS A 760 14.42 -46.88 -36.57
CA LYS A 760 13.62 -48.12 -36.48
C LYS A 760 13.08 -48.41 -35.07
N THR A 761 13.75 -47.92 -34.03
CA THR A 761 13.30 -48.07 -32.64
C THR A 761 12.32 -46.96 -32.25
N GLN A 762 12.51 -45.75 -32.76
CA GLN A 762 11.58 -44.62 -32.63
C GLN A 762 10.22 -44.93 -33.30
N GLU A 763 10.25 -45.52 -34.50
CA GLU A 763 9.05 -46.02 -35.19
C GLU A 763 8.26 -47.03 -34.34
N LYS A 764 8.94 -47.85 -33.52
CA LYS A 764 8.29 -48.78 -32.58
C LYS A 764 7.78 -48.09 -31.32
N ALA A 765 8.58 -47.21 -30.71
CA ALA A 765 8.19 -46.48 -29.51
C ALA A 765 6.97 -45.60 -29.76
N ASN A 766 6.92 -44.92 -30.91
CA ASN A 766 5.79 -44.10 -31.33
C ASN A 766 4.54 -44.96 -31.61
N ALA A 767 4.72 -46.17 -32.16
CA ALA A 767 3.63 -47.13 -32.36
C ALA A 767 3.14 -47.82 -31.06
N GLN A 768 3.90 -47.75 -29.97
CA GLN A 768 3.46 -48.18 -28.63
C GLN A 768 2.81 -47.02 -27.87
N MET A 769 3.41 -45.82 -27.90
CA MET A 769 2.85 -44.58 -27.35
C MET A 769 1.39 -44.40 -27.75
N LEU A 770 1.07 -44.54 -29.04
CA LEU A 770 -0.28 -44.34 -29.58
C LEU A 770 -1.31 -45.42 -29.18
N LYS A 771 -0.96 -46.39 -28.33
CA LYS A 771 -1.90 -47.33 -27.70
C LYS A 771 -2.29 -46.88 -26.29
N ASP A 772 -1.28 -46.49 -25.51
CA ASP A 772 -1.41 -46.26 -24.07
C ASP A 772 -1.60 -44.77 -23.73
N TRP A 773 -1.09 -43.86 -24.58
CA TRP A 773 -1.21 -42.41 -24.43
C TRP A 773 -2.20 -41.82 -25.44
N PHE A 774 -3.03 -40.88 -24.97
CA PHE A 774 -4.08 -40.23 -25.77
C PHE A 774 -4.21 -38.74 -25.41
N VAL A 775 -4.92 -37.98 -26.26
CA VAL A 775 -5.32 -36.60 -25.95
C VAL A 775 -6.84 -36.49 -25.95
N LYS A 776 -7.39 -35.87 -24.91
CA LYS A 776 -8.83 -35.61 -24.76
C LYS A 776 -9.06 -34.36 -23.91
N ASP A 777 -10.02 -33.52 -24.31
CA ASP A 777 -10.50 -32.35 -23.54
C ASP A 777 -9.37 -31.43 -23.00
N GLY A 778 -8.30 -31.24 -23.78
CA GLY A 778 -7.14 -30.43 -23.37
C GLY A 778 -6.22 -31.11 -22.34
N VAL A 779 -6.24 -32.44 -22.26
CA VAL A 779 -5.43 -33.27 -21.36
C VAL A 779 -4.66 -34.33 -22.17
N ILE A 780 -3.36 -34.47 -21.93
CA ILE A 780 -2.57 -35.67 -22.26
C ILE A 780 -2.91 -36.72 -21.21
N GLY A 781 -3.58 -37.80 -21.58
CA GLY A 781 -3.91 -38.91 -20.69
C GLY A 781 -3.08 -40.16 -20.99
N PHE A 782 -2.86 -40.98 -19.96
CA PHE A 782 -2.31 -42.33 -20.10
C PHE A 782 -3.29 -43.35 -19.50
N LYS A 783 -3.42 -44.49 -20.17
CA LYS A 783 -4.24 -45.64 -19.77
C LYS A 783 -3.77 -46.91 -20.47
N GLY A 784 -2.93 -47.70 -19.81
CA GLY A 784 -2.49 -49.01 -20.32
C GLY A 784 -1.49 -49.71 -19.39
N GLU A 785 -1.20 -50.98 -19.67
CA GLU A 785 -0.19 -51.77 -18.93
C GLU A 785 1.26 -51.45 -19.38
N GLY A 786 1.45 -50.48 -20.27
CA GLY A 786 2.72 -50.12 -20.87
C GLY A 786 3.51 -49.10 -20.05
N TYR A 787 4.57 -49.54 -19.37
CA TYR A 787 5.60 -48.72 -18.70
C TYR A 787 6.47 -47.89 -19.69
N ASN A 788 5.84 -47.24 -20.67
CA ASN A 788 6.51 -46.53 -21.75
C ASN A 788 6.27 -45.02 -21.60
N ASN A 789 7.27 -44.31 -21.09
CA ASN A 789 7.27 -42.84 -21.04
C ASN A 789 7.06 -42.23 -22.44
N ILE A 790 6.50 -41.02 -22.49
CA ILE A 790 6.63 -40.13 -23.64
C ILE A 790 7.62 -39.02 -23.34
N CYS A 791 8.34 -38.56 -24.37
CA CYS A 791 9.32 -37.49 -24.26
C CYS A 791 9.09 -36.41 -25.32
N THR A 792 9.54 -35.18 -25.04
CA THR A 792 9.49 -34.08 -26.00
C THR A 792 10.47 -34.34 -27.17
N ILE A 793 10.01 -34.13 -28.42
CA ILE A 793 10.87 -34.21 -29.63
C ILE A 793 11.98 -33.14 -29.58
N LYS A 794 11.76 -32.06 -28.83
CA LYS A 794 12.75 -31.04 -28.54
C LYS A 794 13.52 -31.35 -27.25
N ASP A 795 14.84 -31.23 -27.30
CA ASP A 795 15.70 -31.14 -26.12
C ASP A 795 15.57 -29.79 -25.41
N TYR A 796 15.51 -29.80 -24.08
CA TYR A 796 15.46 -28.59 -23.25
C TYR A 796 16.74 -28.41 -22.42
N GLY A 797 17.20 -27.16 -22.33
CA GLY A 797 18.33 -26.77 -21.47
C GLY A 797 17.88 -26.41 -20.08
N ASP A 798 18.27 -25.23 -19.59
CA ASP A 798 17.66 -24.68 -18.39
C ASP A 798 16.26 -24.18 -18.72
N PHE A 799 15.32 -24.38 -17.80
CA PHE A 799 13.94 -24.01 -17.98
C PHE A 799 13.20 -23.82 -16.67
N GLU A 800 12.07 -23.14 -16.76
CA GLU A 800 11.00 -23.19 -15.79
C GLU A 800 9.76 -23.80 -16.46
N MET A 801 9.15 -24.79 -15.83
CA MET A 801 8.01 -25.55 -16.34
C MET A 801 6.82 -25.38 -15.39
N LEU A 802 5.67 -25.07 -15.97
CA LEU A 802 4.36 -25.12 -15.31
C LEU A 802 3.59 -26.31 -15.90
N VAL A 803 2.96 -27.10 -15.04
CA VAL A 803 2.19 -28.27 -15.46
C VAL A 803 1.15 -28.62 -14.41
N ASP A 804 -0.09 -28.81 -14.86
CA ASP A 804 -1.15 -29.43 -14.06
C ASP A 804 -1.09 -30.95 -14.26
N TRP A 805 -1.14 -31.72 -13.17
CA TRP A 805 -1.18 -33.18 -13.19
C TRP A 805 -2.30 -33.72 -12.29
N LYS A 806 -2.77 -34.94 -12.58
CA LYS A 806 -3.75 -35.69 -11.79
C LYS A 806 -3.52 -37.19 -11.94
N ILE A 807 -3.65 -37.92 -10.83
CA ILE A 807 -3.58 -39.38 -10.77
C ILE A 807 -4.86 -39.97 -10.17
N THR A 808 -5.07 -41.27 -10.41
CA THR A 808 -6.07 -42.10 -9.70
C THR A 808 -5.49 -42.72 -8.42
N HIS A 809 -6.29 -43.52 -7.70
CA HIS A 809 -5.82 -44.24 -6.50
C HIS A 809 -4.70 -45.22 -6.86
N GLY A 810 -3.64 -45.25 -6.06
CA GLY A 810 -2.49 -46.13 -6.25
C GLY A 810 -1.54 -45.72 -7.38
N GLY A 811 -1.75 -44.55 -8.01
CA GLY A 811 -0.92 -44.11 -9.14
C GLY A 811 0.49 -43.69 -8.74
N ASP A 812 1.47 -44.11 -9.54
CA ASP A 812 2.86 -43.65 -9.52
C ASP A 812 3.21 -43.00 -10.88
N SER A 813 3.99 -41.92 -10.85
CA SER A 813 4.46 -41.20 -12.04
C SER A 813 5.58 -40.22 -11.65
N GLY A 814 6.03 -39.45 -12.63
CA GLY A 814 7.00 -38.40 -12.44
C GLY A 814 7.29 -37.66 -13.73
N ILE A 815 8.01 -36.56 -13.60
CA ILE A 815 8.49 -35.77 -14.73
C ILE A 815 10.02 -35.85 -14.74
N TYR A 816 10.57 -36.54 -15.73
CA TYR A 816 12.01 -36.66 -15.89
C TYR A 816 12.56 -35.37 -16.49
N LEU A 817 13.54 -34.78 -15.81
CA LEU A 817 14.16 -33.54 -16.25
C LEU A 817 15.42 -33.89 -17.05
N ARG A 818 15.42 -33.59 -18.36
CA ARG A 818 16.51 -33.98 -19.29
C ARG A 818 16.81 -35.49 -19.25
N GLY A 819 15.76 -36.30 -19.13
CA GLY A 819 15.83 -37.77 -19.14
C GLY A 819 16.58 -38.43 -17.97
N THR A 820 16.78 -37.76 -16.82
CA THR A 820 17.45 -38.37 -15.64
C THR A 820 17.22 -37.60 -14.33
N PRO A 821 16.93 -38.31 -13.22
CA PRO A 821 15.69 -39.01 -12.93
C PRO A 821 14.50 -38.01 -12.81
N GLN A 822 13.56 -38.24 -11.88
CA GLN A 822 12.23 -37.62 -11.89
C GLN A 822 11.91 -36.72 -10.70
N VAL A 823 11.13 -35.67 -10.96
CA VAL A 823 10.28 -35.03 -9.95
C VAL A 823 9.08 -35.94 -9.72
N GLN A 824 8.96 -36.49 -8.51
CA GLN A 824 8.03 -37.57 -8.16
C GLN A 824 6.57 -37.14 -8.13
N ILE A 825 5.66 -38.02 -8.55
CA ILE A 825 4.19 -37.91 -8.43
C ILE A 825 3.68 -39.25 -7.89
N TRP A 826 2.92 -39.27 -6.79
CA TRP A 826 2.36 -40.53 -6.27
C TRP A 826 1.13 -40.35 -5.37
N ASP A 827 0.34 -41.41 -5.23
CA ASP A 827 -0.69 -41.50 -4.19
C ASP A 827 -0.03 -41.66 -2.81
N THR A 828 -0.18 -40.65 -1.95
CA THR A 828 0.43 -40.61 -0.62
C THR A 828 -0.10 -41.67 0.36
N ALA A 829 -1.11 -42.45 -0.04
CA ALA A 829 -1.54 -43.65 0.67
C ALA A 829 -0.58 -44.85 0.51
N LEU A 830 0.36 -44.83 -0.44
CA LEU A 830 1.32 -45.91 -0.72
C LEU A 830 2.51 -45.90 0.26
N THR A 831 2.24 -46.09 1.55
CA THR A 831 3.25 -46.03 2.63
C THR A 831 4.38 -47.06 2.47
N ASP A 832 4.09 -48.21 1.84
CA ASP A 832 5.05 -49.31 1.68
C ASP A 832 6.20 -48.99 0.71
N VAL A 833 6.05 -47.94 -0.12
CA VAL A 833 7.13 -47.37 -0.96
C VAL A 833 7.62 -46.00 -0.47
N GLY A 834 7.12 -45.52 0.68
CA GLY A 834 7.51 -44.23 1.27
C GLY A 834 6.77 -43.01 0.73
N ALA A 835 5.61 -43.18 0.09
CA ALA A 835 4.87 -42.10 -0.56
C ALA A 835 4.21 -41.10 0.42
N GLU A 836 4.14 -41.40 1.72
CA GLU A 836 3.52 -40.54 2.74
C GLU A 836 4.20 -39.17 2.89
N VAL A 837 5.41 -39.01 2.32
CA VAL A 837 6.16 -37.74 2.32
C VAL A 837 5.60 -36.70 1.34
N GLY A 838 4.73 -37.07 0.40
CA GLY A 838 4.16 -36.17 -0.62
C GLY A 838 4.93 -36.14 -1.94
N SER A 839 4.35 -35.53 -2.97
CA SER A 839 4.94 -35.41 -4.31
C SER A 839 5.91 -34.23 -4.43
N GLY A 840 6.70 -34.20 -5.51
CA GLY A 840 7.59 -33.09 -5.86
C GLY A 840 9.05 -33.21 -5.37
N GLY A 841 9.38 -34.30 -4.69
CA GLY A 841 10.78 -34.68 -4.37
C GLY A 841 11.58 -35.16 -5.59
N LEU A 842 12.90 -35.19 -5.47
CA LEU A 842 13.83 -35.67 -6.50
C LEU A 842 14.16 -37.16 -6.26
N TYR A 843 13.26 -38.04 -6.71
CA TYR A 843 13.40 -39.45 -6.39
C TYR A 843 14.54 -40.10 -7.17
N ASN A 844 15.23 -41.05 -6.52
CA ASN A 844 16.53 -41.63 -6.91
C ASN A 844 17.79 -40.78 -6.68
N ASN A 845 17.70 -39.57 -6.10
CA ASN A 845 18.88 -38.97 -5.45
C ASN A 845 19.33 -39.85 -4.25
N GLN A 846 20.64 -40.01 -4.06
CA GLN A 846 21.26 -40.84 -3.01
C GLN A 846 22.20 -40.05 -2.10
N GLU A 847 22.93 -39.07 -2.63
CA GLU A 847 23.80 -38.17 -1.84
C GLU A 847 23.06 -36.88 -1.48
N ASN A 848 22.20 -36.42 -2.39
CA ASN A 848 21.41 -35.20 -2.27
C ASN A 848 20.00 -35.51 -1.73
N THR A 849 19.30 -34.48 -1.24
CA THR A 849 17.94 -34.62 -0.71
C THR A 849 16.98 -35.15 -1.80
N SER A 850 16.32 -36.27 -1.52
CA SER A 850 15.31 -36.87 -2.40
C SER A 850 13.87 -36.62 -1.94
N LYS A 851 13.65 -36.45 -0.62
CA LYS A 851 12.32 -36.22 -0.02
C LYS A 851 11.91 -34.74 -0.09
N PRO A 852 10.63 -34.43 -0.32
CA PRO A 852 10.14 -33.05 -0.27
C PRO A 852 10.09 -32.48 1.15
N LEU A 853 10.03 -31.15 1.24
CA LEU A 853 10.00 -30.38 2.49
C LEU A 853 8.65 -30.47 3.24
N VAL A 854 7.53 -30.56 2.50
CA VAL A 854 6.16 -30.62 3.05
C VAL A 854 5.23 -31.40 2.13
N VAL A 855 4.28 -32.13 2.71
CA VAL A 855 3.14 -32.69 1.95
C VAL A 855 2.26 -31.52 1.48
N ALA A 856 2.10 -31.39 0.16
CA ALA A 856 1.34 -30.29 -0.46
C ALA A 856 0.26 -30.78 -1.45
N ASP A 857 0.16 -32.09 -1.64
CA ASP A 857 -0.73 -32.80 -2.55
C ASP A 857 -2.22 -32.52 -2.29
N ASN A 858 -2.97 -32.32 -3.36
CA ASN A 858 -4.43 -32.42 -3.36
C ASN A 858 -4.87 -33.89 -3.39
N PRO A 859 -6.09 -34.22 -2.92
CA PRO A 859 -6.60 -35.59 -2.91
C PRO A 859 -6.57 -36.27 -4.29
N ILE A 860 -6.47 -37.60 -4.30
CA ILE A 860 -6.57 -38.40 -5.54
C ILE A 860 -7.80 -38.03 -6.37
N ASN A 861 -7.64 -38.05 -7.70
CA ASN A 861 -8.60 -37.54 -8.69
C ASN A 861 -8.81 -36.01 -8.70
N GLU A 862 -8.14 -35.23 -7.85
CA GLU A 862 -8.08 -33.77 -7.98
C GLU A 862 -6.82 -33.33 -8.74
N TRP A 863 -6.85 -32.10 -9.28
CA TRP A 863 -5.71 -31.53 -10.00
C TRP A 863 -4.69 -30.94 -9.02
N ASN A 864 -3.42 -31.15 -9.33
CA ASN A 864 -2.26 -30.54 -8.72
C ASN A 864 -1.53 -29.68 -9.75
N THR A 865 -0.86 -28.61 -9.32
CA THR A 865 0.00 -27.79 -10.18
C THR A 865 1.44 -27.88 -9.68
N PHE A 866 2.36 -28.28 -10.55
CA PHE A 866 3.79 -28.10 -10.34
C PHE A 866 4.30 -26.83 -11.02
N ARG A 867 5.25 -26.17 -10.34
CA ARG A 867 6.19 -25.21 -10.92
C ARG A 867 7.61 -25.71 -10.67
N ILE A 868 8.25 -26.25 -11.71
CA ILE A 868 9.58 -26.86 -11.67
C ILE A 868 10.56 -25.89 -12.34
N LYS A 869 11.60 -25.45 -11.64
CA LYS A 869 12.70 -24.65 -12.19
C LYS A 869 13.97 -25.49 -12.18
N MET A 870 14.54 -25.76 -13.35
CA MET A 870 15.80 -26.48 -13.53
C MET A 870 16.87 -25.53 -14.08
N VAL A 871 17.91 -25.26 -13.28
CA VAL A 871 19.02 -24.37 -13.62
C VAL A 871 20.35 -25.09 -13.37
N GLY A 872 21.12 -25.32 -14.43
CA GLY A 872 22.27 -26.22 -14.42
C GLY A 872 21.83 -27.64 -14.08
N GLU A 873 22.25 -28.13 -12.92
CA GLU A 873 21.84 -29.39 -12.30
C GLU A 873 20.87 -29.21 -11.12
N ARG A 874 20.58 -27.97 -10.74
CA ARG A 874 19.76 -27.66 -9.56
C ARG A 874 18.29 -27.53 -9.92
N VAL A 875 17.44 -28.06 -9.04
CA VAL A 875 15.99 -28.09 -9.20
C VAL A 875 15.30 -27.46 -7.99
N THR A 876 14.38 -26.54 -8.25
CA THR A 876 13.39 -26.04 -7.28
C THR A 876 12.01 -26.45 -7.76
N VAL A 877 11.18 -27.04 -6.89
CA VAL A 877 9.81 -27.46 -7.19
C VAL A 877 8.86 -26.80 -6.20
N HIS A 878 7.83 -26.16 -6.72
CA HIS A 878 6.63 -25.82 -5.94
C HIS A 878 5.48 -26.74 -6.36
N LEU A 879 4.73 -27.24 -5.38
CA LEU A 879 3.49 -28.00 -5.55
C LEU A 879 2.34 -27.20 -4.94
N ASN A 880 1.34 -26.88 -5.75
CA ASN A 880 0.16 -26.10 -5.35
C ASN A 880 0.54 -24.76 -4.67
N GLY A 881 1.60 -24.12 -5.20
CA GLY A 881 2.17 -22.86 -4.70
C GLY A 881 2.98 -22.96 -3.40
N LYS A 882 3.18 -24.17 -2.83
CA LYS A 882 4.10 -24.40 -1.71
C LYS A 882 5.45 -24.91 -2.22
N LEU A 883 6.54 -24.36 -1.68
CA LEU A 883 7.89 -24.87 -1.93
C LEU A 883 8.03 -26.28 -1.34
N VAL A 884 8.35 -27.28 -2.19
CA VAL A 884 8.51 -28.69 -1.79
C VAL A 884 9.90 -29.23 -2.05
N THR A 885 10.64 -28.69 -3.03
CA THR A 885 12.07 -28.97 -3.23
C THR A 885 12.76 -27.64 -3.49
N ASP A 886 13.89 -27.35 -2.84
CA ASP A 886 14.57 -26.06 -3.00
C ASP A 886 16.05 -26.20 -3.40
N ASN A 887 16.36 -25.80 -4.63
CA ASN A 887 17.71 -25.61 -5.17
C ASN A 887 18.63 -26.84 -5.07
N VAL A 888 18.04 -28.04 -5.03
CA VAL A 888 18.72 -29.31 -4.79
C VAL A 888 19.35 -29.82 -6.08
N VAL A 889 20.56 -30.37 -6.02
CA VAL A 889 21.24 -31.00 -7.17
C VAL A 889 20.50 -32.29 -7.55
N LEU A 890 20.23 -32.46 -8.85
CA LEU A 890 19.65 -33.66 -9.44
C LEU A 890 20.77 -34.55 -9.99
N GLU A 891 20.93 -35.73 -9.40
CA GLU A 891 22.01 -36.67 -9.73
C GLU A 891 21.80 -37.33 -11.09
N ASN A 892 22.89 -37.66 -11.80
CA ASN A 892 22.80 -38.41 -13.05
C ASN A 892 22.58 -39.91 -12.76
N PHE A 893 21.31 -40.32 -12.65
CA PHE A 893 20.89 -41.69 -12.36
C PHE A 893 21.54 -42.77 -13.24
N TRP A 894 21.87 -42.45 -14.50
CA TRP A 894 22.42 -43.39 -15.47
C TRP A 894 23.95 -43.53 -15.44
N ASP A 895 24.67 -42.58 -14.85
CA ASP A 895 26.14 -42.44 -14.89
C ASP A 895 26.56 -41.49 -13.76
N ARG A 896 26.52 -41.99 -12.51
CA ARG A 896 26.60 -41.21 -11.26
C ARG A 896 27.93 -40.49 -11.07
N ASP A 897 29.00 -40.94 -11.72
CA ASP A 897 30.32 -40.30 -11.69
C ASP A 897 30.37 -38.98 -12.48
N ARG A 898 29.22 -38.46 -12.95
CA ARG A 898 29.13 -37.34 -13.90
C ARG A 898 27.92 -36.45 -13.64
N ALA A 899 28.06 -35.18 -14.00
CA ALA A 899 26.95 -34.23 -14.01
C ALA A 899 25.81 -34.66 -14.96
N ILE A 900 24.64 -34.06 -14.75
CA ILE A 900 23.45 -34.21 -15.60
C ILE A 900 23.69 -33.73 -17.04
N PHE A 901 22.84 -34.18 -17.98
CA PHE A 901 22.89 -33.68 -19.36
C PHE A 901 22.60 -32.17 -19.42
N THR A 902 23.36 -31.44 -20.24
CA THR A 902 23.18 -29.99 -20.43
C THR A 902 21.92 -29.66 -21.23
N LYS A 903 21.57 -30.53 -22.18
CA LYS A 903 20.29 -30.59 -22.92
C LYS A 903 19.93 -32.06 -23.19
N GLU A 904 18.66 -32.39 -23.03
CA GLU A 904 17.96 -33.63 -23.44
C GLU A 904 16.44 -33.38 -23.30
N ALA A 905 15.59 -34.27 -23.80
CA ALA A 905 14.12 -34.18 -23.69
C ALA A 905 13.58 -34.14 -22.23
N ILE A 906 12.39 -33.56 -22.06
CA ILE A 906 11.55 -33.71 -20.86
C ILE A 906 10.67 -34.95 -21.08
N GLU A 907 10.52 -35.80 -20.07
CA GLU A 907 9.71 -37.03 -20.17
C GLU A 907 8.58 -37.06 -19.14
N LEU A 908 7.41 -37.58 -19.54
CA LEU A 908 6.28 -37.85 -18.66
C LEU A 908 6.21 -39.36 -18.44
N GLN A 909 6.26 -39.80 -17.18
CA GLN A 909 6.34 -41.21 -16.82
C GLN A 909 4.98 -41.92 -16.86
N ALA A 910 4.98 -43.15 -17.36
CA ALA A 910 3.90 -44.11 -17.20
C ALA A 910 4.34 -45.25 -16.26
N HIS A 911 3.58 -45.49 -15.19
CA HIS A 911 3.84 -46.59 -14.24
C HIS A 911 2.71 -47.64 -14.15
N GLY A 912 1.65 -47.47 -14.95
CA GLY A 912 0.56 -48.46 -15.12
C GLY A 912 -0.84 -47.92 -14.80
N GLU A 913 -0.94 -46.88 -13.98
CA GLU A 913 -2.23 -46.35 -13.52
C GLU A 913 -2.77 -45.17 -14.37
N ASP A 914 -4.09 -44.95 -14.33
CA ASP A 914 -4.75 -43.84 -15.03
C ASP A 914 -4.26 -42.49 -14.48
N LEU A 915 -3.64 -41.68 -15.36
CA LEU A 915 -3.13 -40.35 -15.06
C LEU A 915 -3.42 -39.35 -16.19
N GLY A 916 -3.21 -38.05 -15.93
CA GLY A 916 -3.24 -37.04 -16.98
C GLY A 916 -2.56 -35.72 -16.64
N PHE A 917 -2.02 -35.08 -17.69
CA PHE A 917 -1.29 -33.82 -17.66
C PHE A 917 -1.99 -32.76 -18.54
N ARG A 918 -2.00 -31.49 -18.12
CA ARG A 918 -2.49 -30.35 -18.91
C ARG A 918 -1.72 -29.07 -18.58
N ASN A 919 -2.04 -27.98 -19.26
CA ASN A 919 -1.38 -26.67 -19.09
C ASN A 919 0.16 -26.80 -19.11
N VAL A 920 0.71 -27.56 -20.07
CA VAL A 920 2.13 -27.91 -20.07
C VAL A 920 2.93 -26.79 -20.72
N TYR A 921 3.39 -25.82 -19.92
CA TYR A 921 4.13 -24.64 -20.38
C TYR A 921 5.60 -24.72 -19.96
N VAL A 922 6.50 -24.28 -20.83
CA VAL A 922 7.94 -24.17 -20.56
C VAL A 922 8.42 -22.77 -20.93
N ARG A 923 9.16 -22.13 -20.02
CA ARG A 923 9.98 -20.94 -20.25
C ARG A 923 11.44 -21.37 -20.27
N GLU A 924 12.07 -21.36 -21.43
CA GLU A 924 13.51 -21.63 -21.55
C GLU A 924 14.33 -20.50 -20.92
N ILE A 925 15.34 -20.88 -20.13
CA ILE A 925 16.26 -19.97 -19.48
C ILE A 925 17.57 -20.00 -20.28
N GLN A 926 17.84 -18.91 -21.01
CA GLN A 926 19.07 -18.78 -21.81
C GLN A 926 20.31 -18.85 -20.92
N SER A 927 21.39 -19.48 -21.41
CA SER A 927 22.57 -19.70 -20.58
C SER A 927 23.84 -19.98 -21.38
N GLY A 928 25.00 -19.69 -20.78
CA GLY A 928 26.31 -19.82 -21.43
C GLY A 928 26.39 -19.01 -22.72
N ASN A 929 26.94 -19.61 -23.78
CA ASN A 929 27.01 -18.98 -25.10
C ASN A 929 25.63 -18.72 -25.74
N GLU A 930 24.53 -19.26 -25.20
CA GLU A 930 23.16 -18.99 -25.66
C GLU A 930 22.64 -17.62 -25.18
N LEU A 931 23.42 -16.90 -24.36
CA LEU A 931 23.24 -15.47 -24.03
C LEU A 931 23.90 -14.54 -25.06
N LEU A 932 24.70 -15.06 -26.00
CA LEU A 932 25.38 -14.31 -27.05
C LEU A 932 24.49 -14.22 -28.30
N SER A 933 24.54 -13.10 -29.03
CA SER A 933 23.91 -13.04 -30.35
C SER A 933 24.66 -13.92 -31.38
N PRO A 934 24.01 -14.36 -32.47
CA PRO A 934 24.68 -15.09 -33.55
C PRO A 934 25.87 -14.33 -34.15
N GLU A 935 25.79 -12.99 -34.18
CA GLU A 935 26.85 -12.10 -34.62
C GLU A 935 28.03 -12.13 -33.65
N GLU A 936 27.79 -12.09 -32.34
CA GLU A 936 28.87 -12.13 -31.34
C GLU A 936 29.58 -13.49 -31.29
N GLN A 937 28.83 -14.58 -31.44
CA GLN A 937 29.41 -15.92 -31.61
C GLN A 937 30.31 -15.98 -32.86
N LYS A 938 29.87 -15.37 -33.97
CA LYS A 938 30.63 -15.27 -35.23
C LYS A 938 31.83 -14.32 -35.14
N GLU A 939 31.74 -13.27 -34.31
CA GLU A 939 32.88 -12.40 -33.98
C GLU A 939 33.93 -13.12 -33.13
N GLY A 940 33.59 -14.24 -32.47
CA GLY A 940 34.48 -15.04 -31.62
C GLY A 940 34.35 -14.74 -30.13
N PHE A 941 33.24 -14.15 -29.67
CA PHE A 941 32.96 -14.01 -28.25
C PHE A 941 32.51 -15.34 -27.62
N GLN A 942 32.79 -15.48 -26.33
CA GLN A 942 32.40 -16.58 -25.44
C GLN A 942 31.81 -15.96 -24.17
N SER A 943 30.75 -16.55 -23.61
CA SER A 943 30.15 -16.04 -22.37
C SER A 943 30.98 -16.50 -21.17
N LEU A 944 31.46 -15.56 -20.35
CA LEU A 944 32.14 -15.86 -19.09
C LEU A 944 31.15 -16.07 -17.94
N PHE A 945 29.99 -15.40 -18.00
CA PHE A 945 28.88 -15.71 -17.11
C PHE A 945 27.90 -16.64 -17.81
N ASN A 946 27.54 -17.75 -17.17
CA ASN A 946 26.64 -18.72 -17.78
C ASN A 946 25.16 -18.44 -17.49
N GLY A 947 24.80 -17.45 -16.67
CA GLY A 947 23.41 -17.14 -16.30
C GLY A 947 22.78 -18.11 -15.30
N LYS A 948 23.51 -19.16 -14.88
CA LYS A 948 23.02 -20.26 -14.02
C LYS A 948 23.57 -20.19 -12.59
N ASN A 949 24.89 -20.05 -12.51
CA ASN A 949 25.69 -20.24 -11.30
C ASN A 949 27.07 -19.57 -11.48
N LEU A 950 28.03 -19.91 -10.62
CA LEU A 950 29.40 -19.38 -10.65
C LEU A 950 30.43 -20.42 -11.13
N ASP A 951 30.06 -21.30 -12.06
CA ASP A 951 31.02 -22.18 -12.74
C ASP A 951 31.96 -21.35 -13.62
N HIS A 952 33.22 -21.78 -13.71
CA HIS A 952 34.33 -21.00 -14.31
C HIS A 952 34.64 -19.66 -13.62
N TRP A 953 34.08 -19.40 -12.43
CA TRP A 953 34.54 -18.36 -11.51
C TRP A 953 35.17 -18.98 -10.25
N ILE A 954 35.99 -18.21 -9.54
CA ILE A 954 36.69 -18.56 -8.29
C ILE A 954 36.73 -17.33 -7.35
N GLY A 955 37.11 -17.52 -6.08
CA GLY A 955 37.04 -16.47 -5.06
C GLY A 955 35.68 -16.43 -4.37
N ASN A 956 35.13 -15.23 -4.15
CA ASN A 956 33.92 -15.00 -3.35
C ASN A 956 32.65 -15.49 -4.05
N LYS A 957 32.25 -16.74 -3.78
CA LYS A 957 30.99 -17.35 -4.26
C LYS A 957 29.82 -17.24 -3.26
N THR A 958 29.94 -16.38 -2.25
CA THR A 958 28.95 -16.24 -1.16
C THR A 958 28.17 -14.94 -1.29
N ASP A 959 28.86 -13.81 -1.50
CA ASP A 959 28.20 -12.52 -1.78
C ASP A 959 27.79 -12.37 -3.25
N TYR A 960 28.04 -13.37 -4.09
CA TYR A 960 27.70 -13.35 -5.51
C TYR A 960 26.71 -14.50 -5.76
N SER A 961 25.47 -14.15 -6.15
CA SER A 961 24.38 -15.09 -6.43
C SER A 961 23.90 -14.95 -7.88
N VAL A 962 22.99 -15.82 -8.32
CA VAL A 962 22.45 -15.80 -9.69
C VAL A 962 20.93 -15.84 -9.68
N GLU A 963 20.33 -14.75 -10.17
CA GLU A 963 18.88 -14.56 -10.19
C GLU A 963 18.47 -14.05 -11.57
N ASN A 964 17.53 -14.73 -12.24
CA ASN A 964 16.94 -14.28 -13.52
C ASN A 964 17.96 -13.95 -14.64
N ASN A 965 19.04 -14.73 -14.75
CA ASN A 965 20.18 -14.50 -15.65
C ASN A 965 21.00 -13.24 -15.34
N GLU A 966 20.86 -12.68 -14.14
CA GLU A 966 21.68 -11.60 -13.58
C GLU A 966 22.59 -12.18 -12.49
N LEU A 967 23.88 -11.80 -12.52
CA LEU A 967 24.85 -12.02 -11.45
C LEU A 967 24.63 -10.94 -10.39
N VAL A 968 24.02 -11.29 -9.27
CA VAL A 968 23.67 -10.35 -8.20
C VAL A 968 24.80 -10.33 -7.18
N VAL A 969 25.22 -9.13 -6.77
CA VAL A 969 26.10 -8.94 -5.61
C VAL A 969 25.22 -8.62 -4.39
N GLN A 970 25.38 -9.37 -3.31
CA GLN A 970 24.67 -9.24 -2.03
C GLN A 970 25.70 -9.35 -0.89
N PRO A 971 26.35 -8.25 -0.48
CA PRO A 971 27.48 -8.24 0.46
C PRO A 971 27.10 -8.59 1.91
N GLU A 972 25.83 -8.84 2.19
CA GLU A 972 25.31 -9.20 3.51
C GLU A 972 25.26 -10.72 3.74
N GLN A 973 25.60 -11.54 2.73
CA GLN A 973 25.61 -13.01 2.81
C GLN A 973 26.82 -13.57 3.58
N GLY A 974 27.79 -12.72 3.95
CA GLY A 974 28.93 -13.08 4.79
C GLY A 974 30.14 -13.63 4.01
N GLY A 975 30.20 -13.42 2.70
CA GLY A 975 31.38 -13.67 1.89
C GLY A 975 32.48 -12.64 2.11
N HIS A 976 33.69 -12.96 1.62
CA HIS A 976 34.87 -12.11 1.71
C HIS A 976 35.68 -12.18 0.40
N GLY A 977 36.22 -11.04 -0.03
CA GLY A 977 37.08 -10.95 -1.22
C GLY A 977 36.32 -10.81 -2.55
N ASN A 978 37.05 -10.99 -3.64
CA ASN A 978 36.61 -10.70 -5.01
C ASN A 978 36.17 -11.98 -5.74
N LEU A 979 35.38 -11.82 -6.82
CA LEU A 979 35.03 -12.91 -7.73
C LEU A 979 35.89 -12.81 -9.01
N TYR A 980 36.70 -13.83 -9.31
CA TYR A 980 37.60 -13.88 -10.47
C TYR A 980 37.20 -14.96 -11.48
N THR A 981 37.56 -14.80 -12.75
CA THR A 981 37.53 -15.88 -13.76
C THR A 981 38.50 -16.98 -13.37
N ALA A 982 38.15 -18.25 -13.60
CA ALA A 982 39.03 -19.38 -13.32
C ALA A 982 40.28 -19.39 -14.22
N ASN A 983 40.18 -18.82 -15.43
CA ASN A 983 41.29 -18.65 -16.36
C ASN A 983 41.95 -17.26 -16.21
N GLU A 984 43.23 -17.18 -16.54
CA GLU A 984 43.94 -15.93 -16.82
C GLU A 984 43.80 -15.55 -18.32
N TYR A 985 43.90 -14.25 -18.62
CA TYR A 985 43.84 -13.67 -19.98
C TYR A 985 44.96 -12.64 -20.18
N SER A 986 45.33 -12.38 -21.44
CA SER A 986 46.31 -11.36 -21.86
C SER A 986 45.64 -10.27 -22.71
N ASP A 987 45.68 -10.37 -24.05
CA ASP A 987 44.97 -9.43 -24.93
C ASP A 987 43.53 -9.92 -25.16
N PHE A 988 42.52 -9.05 -24.94
CA PHE A 988 41.10 -9.42 -25.04
C PHE A 988 40.17 -8.25 -25.34
N ILE A 989 38.93 -8.57 -25.75
CA ILE A 989 37.77 -7.67 -25.71
C ILE A 989 36.73 -8.27 -24.76
N PHE A 990 36.40 -7.58 -23.67
CA PHE A 990 35.45 -8.01 -22.65
C PHE A 990 34.22 -7.08 -22.70
N ARG A 991 33.04 -7.64 -22.98
CA ARG A 991 31.74 -6.94 -22.96
C ARG A 991 30.93 -7.40 -21.75
N PHE A 992 30.22 -6.49 -21.10
CA PHE A 992 29.29 -6.82 -20.02
C PHE A 992 28.26 -5.71 -19.84
N GLU A 993 27.13 -6.04 -19.21
CA GLU A 993 26.17 -5.06 -18.72
C GLU A 993 26.19 -5.01 -17.19
N PHE A 994 25.96 -3.83 -16.62
CA PHE A 994 25.87 -3.62 -15.18
C PHE A 994 24.74 -2.65 -14.80
N LYS A 995 24.13 -2.89 -13.65
CA LYS A 995 23.08 -2.08 -13.02
C LYS A 995 23.52 -1.81 -11.58
N LEU A 996 23.58 -0.54 -11.23
CA LEU A 996 24.05 -0.08 -9.92
C LEU A 996 22.85 0.16 -8.99
N THR A 997 22.99 -0.12 -7.68
CA THR A 997 22.15 0.53 -6.66
C THR A 997 22.67 1.93 -6.38
N PRO A 998 21.88 2.75 -5.66
CA PRO A 998 22.38 3.93 -4.98
C PRO A 998 23.74 3.68 -4.30
N GLY A 999 24.78 4.35 -4.79
CA GLY A 999 26.13 4.24 -4.25
C GLY A 999 26.99 3.03 -4.62
N ALA A 1000 26.55 2.10 -5.46
CA ALA A 1000 27.30 0.85 -5.66
C ALA A 1000 28.79 1.02 -6.07
N ASN A 1001 29.70 0.22 -5.51
CA ASN A 1001 31.11 0.20 -5.88
C ASN A 1001 31.58 -1.22 -6.23
N ASN A 1002 32.28 -1.34 -7.35
CA ASN A 1002 32.99 -2.54 -7.77
C ASN A 1002 34.17 -2.15 -8.67
N GLY A 1003 35.19 -2.99 -8.75
CA GLY A 1003 36.25 -2.86 -9.76
C GLY A 1003 36.15 -3.95 -10.83
N LEU A 1004 36.50 -3.67 -12.09
CA LEU A 1004 36.88 -4.71 -13.03
C LEU A 1004 38.40 -4.88 -12.96
N GLY A 1005 38.85 -5.82 -12.13
CA GLY A 1005 40.24 -6.25 -12.12
C GLY A 1005 40.59 -6.92 -13.45
N ILE A 1006 41.73 -6.54 -14.02
CA ILE A 1006 42.33 -7.17 -15.20
C ILE A 1006 43.80 -7.51 -14.90
N HIS A 1007 44.28 -8.60 -15.49
CA HIS A 1007 45.61 -9.16 -15.24
C HIS A 1007 45.86 -9.40 -13.73
N ALA A 1008 44.80 -9.68 -12.98
CA ALA A 1008 44.82 -9.74 -11.52
C ALA A 1008 45.38 -11.09 -11.03
N PRO A 1009 46.31 -11.10 -10.06
CA PRO A 1009 46.64 -12.31 -9.30
C PRO A 1009 45.53 -12.62 -8.27
N LEU A 1010 45.52 -13.86 -7.76
CA LEU A 1010 44.59 -14.28 -6.70
C LEU A 1010 44.97 -13.77 -5.30
N GLU A 1011 46.21 -13.30 -5.11
CA GLU A 1011 46.74 -12.78 -3.84
C GLU A 1011 47.20 -11.32 -3.97
N GLY A 1012 47.02 -10.54 -2.90
CA GLY A 1012 47.32 -9.12 -2.85
C GLY A 1012 46.15 -8.24 -3.31
N ASP A 1013 46.36 -6.92 -3.28
CA ASP A 1013 45.36 -5.95 -3.72
C ASP A 1013 45.33 -5.85 -5.25
N ALA A 1014 44.30 -6.45 -5.87
CA ALA A 1014 44.14 -6.53 -7.31
C ALA A 1014 44.12 -5.17 -8.04
N ALA A 1015 43.83 -4.06 -7.34
CA ALA A 1015 43.92 -2.72 -7.94
C ALA A 1015 45.37 -2.29 -8.23
N TYR A 1016 46.34 -2.77 -7.44
CA TYR A 1016 47.77 -2.40 -7.53
C TYR A 1016 48.68 -3.52 -8.05
N VAL A 1017 48.43 -4.78 -7.68
CA VAL A 1017 49.20 -5.95 -8.19
C VAL A 1017 48.61 -6.56 -9.46
N GLY A 1018 47.34 -6.27 -9.75
CA GLY A 1018 46.74 -6.34 -11.08
C GLY A 1018 46.59 -4.93 -11.68
N LYS A 1019 45.47 -4.66 -12.35
CA LYS A 1019 45.02 -3.30 -12.68
C LYS A 1019 43.51 -3.26 -12.49
N GLU A 1020 42.96 -2.23 -11.87
CA GLU A 1020 41.52 -2.04 -11.77
C GLU A 1020 40.99 -1.09 -12.86
N LEU A 1021 39.88 -1.46 -13.50
CA LEU A 1021 39.05 -0.57 -14.30
C LEU A 1021 37.75 -0.30 -13.53
N GLN A 1022 37.57 0.95 -13.11
CA GLN A 1022 36.64 1.31 -12.05
C GLN A 1022 35.14 1.16 -12.45
N ILE A 1023 34.35 0.33 -11.75
CA ILE A 1023 32.89 0.18 -11.94
C ILE A 1023 32.15 0.86 -10.77
N LEU A 1024 32.21 2.19 -10.80
CA LEU A 1024 31.67 3.04 -9.75
C LEU A 1024 30.27 3.55 -10.09
N ASP A 1025 29.35 3.45 -9.15
CA ASP A 1025 28.45 4.56 -8.90
C ASP A 1025 29.30 5.74 -8.43
N ASN A 1026 29.64 6.62 -9.37
CA ASN A 1026 30.08 7.96 -9.00
C ASN A 1026 28.87 8.89 -8.70
N THR A 1027 27.64 8.35 -8.55
CA THR A 1027 26.34 9.06 -8.47
C THR A 1027 25.75 9.33 -7.06
N ALA A 1028 26.54 9.31 -5.97
CA ALA A 1028 25.97 9.40 -4.60
C ALA A 1028 26.82 10.13 -3.51
N PRO A 1029 26.55 10.07 -2.20
CA PRO A 1029 27.38 10.77 -1.19
C PRO A 1029 28.79 10.25 -0.76
N ILE A 1030 29.43 9.23 -1.38
CA ILE A 1030 30.76 8.64 -0.94
C ILE A 1030 32.00 8.37 -1.91
N TYR A 1031 32.07 8.70 -3.23
CA TYR A 1031 33.36 8.69 -4.02
C TYR A 1031 33.54 9.94 -4.98
N ALA A 1032 34.04 11.15 -4.59
CA ALA A 1032 34.01 12.44 -5.38
C ALA A 1032 35.26 13.33 -5.38
N ASN A 1033 35.83 13.57 -4.20
CA ASN A 1033 37.18 14.13 -4.08
C ASN A 1033 38.22 13.14 -4.62
N LEU A 1034 37.75 11.93 -4.98
CA LEU A 1034 37.99 11.22 -6.24
C LEU A 1034 38.85 12.03 -7.22
N LYS A 1035 40.07 11.53 -7.40
CA LYS A 1035 40.98 12.05 -8.41
C LYS A 1035 40.54 11.58 -9.80
N PRO A 1036 40.94 12.25 -10.90
CA PRO A 1036 40.46 11.92 -12.24
C PRO A 1036 40.57 10.44 -12.62
N TYR A 1037 41.61 9.74 -12.15
CA TYR A 1037 41.86 8.31 -12.37
C TYR A 1037 41.04 7.36 -11.47
N GLN A 1038 40.17 7.86 -10.60
CA GLN A 1038 39.30 7.05 -9.74
C GLN A 1038 37.81 7.13 -10.17
N TYR A 1039 37.48 7.80 -11.28
CA TYR A 1039 36.11 7.85 -11.83
C TYR A 1039 35.76 6.56 -12.57
N HIS A 1040 34.46 6.24 -12.69
CA HIS A 1040 33.98 5.12 -13.49
C HIS A 1040 34.65 5.06 -14.88
N GLY A 1041 35.09 3.86 -15.27
CA GLY A 1041 35.80 3.59 -16.51
C GLY A 1041 37.28 4.03 -16.54
N SER A 1042 37.82 4.59 -15.45
CA SER A 1042 39.25 4.92 -15.36
C SER A 1042 40.09 3.68 -15.01
N VAL A 1043 41.34 3.65 -15.46
CA VAL A 1043 42.35 2.72 -14.91
C VAL A 1043 42.81 3.29 -13.58
N TYR A 1044 42.52 2.58 -12.49
CA TYR A 1044 42.73 3.09 -11.14
C TYR A 1044 44.19 3.49 -10.90
N GLY A 1045 44.40 4.67 -10.32
CA GLY A 1045 45.72 5.26 -10.10
C GLY A 1045 46.47 5.74 -11.36
N ILE A 1046 46.10 5.27 -12.55
CA ILE A 1046 46.94 5.30 -13.76
C ILE A 1046 46.39 6.22 -14.86
N ALA A 1047 45.13 6.07 -15.28
CA ALA A 1047 44.60 6.79 -16.45
C ALA A 1047 43.11 7.15 -16.31
N ALA A 1048 42.79 8.44 -16.47
CA ALA A 1048 41.45 8.99 -16.26
C ALA A 1048 40.54 8.87 -17.50
N ALA A 1049 39.30 8.42 -17.29
CA ALA A 1049 38.28 8.35 -18.34
C ALA A 1049 37.43 9.62 -18.47
N LYS A 1050 36.76 9.76 -19.62
CA LYS A 1050 35.70 10.75 -19.83
C LYS A 1050 34.47 10.39 -19.00
N ARG A 1051 33.73 11.41 -18.55
CA ARG A 1051 32.63 11.30 -17.60
C ARG A 1051 31.30 11.71 -18.24
N GLY A 1052 30.18 11.30 -17.65
CA GLY A 1052 28.83 11.69 -18.10
C GLY A 1052 28.16 10.72 -19.08
N PHE A 1053 28.69 9.51 -19.21
CA PHE A 1053 28.18 8.46 -20.12
C PHE A 1053 27.49 7.29 -19.40
N LEU A 1054 27.41 7.33 -18.06
CA LEU A 1054 26.54 6.45 -17.28
C LEU A 1054 25.07 6.88 -17.43
N LYS A 1055 24.18 5.90 -17.51
CA LYS A 1055 22.72 6.07 -17.36
C LYS A 1055 22.34 6.29 -15.89
N PRO A 1056 21.10 6.73 -15.60
CA PRO A 1056 20.57 6.78 -14.23
C PRO A 1056 20.76 5.48 -13.44
N VAL A 1057 20.94 5.62 -12.13
CA VAL A 1057 21.02 4.48 -11.21
C VAL A 1057 19.70 3.71 -11.18
N GLY A 1058 19.79 2.38 -11.13
CA GLY A 1058 18.69 1.46 -11.43
C GLY A 1058 18.58 1.06 -12.91
N GLU A 1059 19.19 1.79 -13.86
CA GLU A 1059 19.24 1.38 -15.27
C GLU A 1059 20.44 0.49 -15.62
N TRP A 1060 20.29 -0.25 -16.72
CA TRP A 1060 21.32 -1.11 -17.31
C TRP A 1060 22.28 -0.35 -18.22
N ASN A 1061 23.53 -0.28 -17.82
CA ASN A 1061 24.66 0.24 -18.59
C ASN A 1061 25.35 -0.91 -19.35
N SER A 1062 25.83 -0.64 -20.57
CA SER A 1062 26.61 -1.60 -21.38
C SER A 1062 28.04 -1.10 -21.53
N GLN A 1063 29.04 -1.95 -21.28
CA GLN A 1063 30.46 -1.60 -21.35
C GLN A 1063 31.26 -2.65 -22.14
N GLU A 1064 32.12 -2.17 -23.04
CA GLU A 1064 33.16 -2.92 -23.74
C GLU A 1064 34.54 -2.43 -23.29
N VAL A 1065 35.45 -3.37 -23.02
CA VAL A 1065 36.84 -3.13 -22.61
C VAL A 1065 37.73 -3.90 -23.57
N MET A 1066 38.54 -3.19 -24.36
CA MET A 1066 39.64 -3.78 -25.12
C MET A 1066 40.94 -3.58 -24.35
N VAL A 1067 41.64 -4.68 -24.06
CA VAL A 1067 43.03 -4.69 -23.58
C VAL A 1067 43.91 -5.25 -24.69
N LYS A 1068 44.95 -4.51 -25.08
CA LYS A 1068 45.90 -4.93 -26.11
C LYS A 1068 47.32 -4.46 -25.77
N GLY A 1069 48.12 -5.33 -25.15
CA GLY A 1069 49.39 -4.97 -24.53
C GLY A 1069 49.19 -3.83 -23.50
N ASN A 1070 49.83 -2.68 -23.74
CA ASN A 1070 49.65 -1.50 -22.89
C ASN A 1070 48.40 -0.67 -23.22
N GLN A 1071 47.74 -0.91 -24.36
CA GLN A 1071 46.58 -0.12 -24.77
C GLN A 1071 45.33 -0.63 -24.07
N ILE A 1072 44.68 0.23 -23.30
CA ILE A 1072 43.35 0.00 -22.74
C ILE A 1072 42.37 0.99 -23.36
N LYS A 1073 41.30 0.46 -23.95
CA LYS A 1073 40.19 1.24 -24.50
C LYS A 1073 38.89 0.78 -23.88
N ILE A 1074 38.05 1.73 -23.47
CA ILE A 1074 36.78 1.45 -22.80
C ILE A 1074 35.67 2.24 -23.50
N THR A 1075 34.64 1.52 -23.93
CA THR A 1075 33.41 2.04 -24.54
C THR A 1075 32.27 1.80 -23.55
N LEU A 1076 31.52 2.85 -23.20
CA LEU A 1076 30.38 2.79 -22.28
C LEU A 1076 29.16 3.39 -22.97
N ASN A 1077 28.06 2.62 -23.04
CA ASN A 1077 26.82 2.99 -23.72
C ASN A 1077 27.07 3.59 -25.12
N ASP A 1078 27.86 2.87 -25.93
CA ASP A 1078 28.30 3.22 -27.29
C ASP A 1078 29.30 4.41 -27.42
N TYR A 1079 29.74 5.02 -26.31
CA TYR A 1079 30.72 6.10 -26.30
C TYR A 1079 32.10 5.65 -25.80
N VAL A 1080 33.17 5.93 -26.56
CA VAL A 1080 34.57 5.66 -26.12
C VAL A 1080 34.97 6.64 -25.02
N ILE A 1081 35.00 6.18 -23.76
CA ILE A 1081 35.33 6.98 -22.59
C ILE A 1081 36.82 6.95 -22.22
N LEU A 1082 37.53 5.87 -22.52
CA LEU A 1082 38.99 5.76 -22.37
C LEU A 1082 39.60 5.19 -23.66
N ASP A 1083 40.78 5.68 -24.04
CA ASP A 1083 41.64 5.08 -25.06
C ASP A 1083 43.09 5.51 -24.76
N ALA A 1084 43.85 4.68 -24.03
CA ALA A 1084 45.10 5.08 -23.40
C ALA A 1084 46.17 3.96 -23.37
N ASP A 1085 47.43 4.32 -23.61
CA ASP A 1085 48.59 3.49 -23.30
C ASP A 1085 48.95 3.68 -21.81
N ILE A 1086 48.79 2.63 -21.01
CA ILE A 1086 49.01 2.69 -19.54
C ILE A 1086 50.48 2.81 -19.16
N LYS A 1087 51.40 2.35 -20.01
CA LYS A 1087 52.84 2.50 -19.79
C LYS A 1087 53.23 3.96 -20.00
N LYS A 1088 52.74 4.57 -21.07
CA LYS A 1088 52.91 6.01 -21.32
C LYS A 1088 52.25 6.86 -20.23
N ALA A 1089 51.09 6.46 -19.72
CA ALA A 1089 50.42 7.13 -18.61
C ALA A 1089 51.19 7.05 -17.27
N SER A 1090 52.17 6.14 -17.15
CA SER A 1090 52.98 5.92 -15.94
C SER A 1090 54.50 6.15 -16.13
N GLU A 1091 54.93 6.69 -17.27
CA GLU A 1091 56.34 6.96 -17.61
C GLU A 1091 57.08 7.84 -16.58
N ASN A 1092 56.37 8.70 -15.86
CA ASN A 1092 56.92 9.61 -14.84
C ASN A 1092 56.45 9.24 -13.42
N GLY A 1093 56.07 7.98 -13.19
CA GLY A 1093 55.30 7.53 -12.03
C GLY A 1093 53.79 7.60 -12.30
N THR A 1094 52.99 6.94 -11.48
CA THR A 1094 51.52 6.94 -11.60
C THR A 1094 50.93 8.24 -11.02
N PRO A 1095 49.82 8.76 -11.59
CA PRO A 1095 49.08 9.91 -11.05
C PRO A 1095 48.59 9.82 -9.58
N ASP A 1096 48.61 8.65 -8.94
CA ASP A 1096 48.36 8.50 -7.49
C ASP A 1096 49.62 8.50 -6.61
N GLY A 1097 50.81 8.48 -7.21
CA GLY A 1097 52.10 8.42 -6.51
C GLY A 1097 52.39 7.08 -5.82
N GLN A 1098 51.57 6.06 -6.04
CA GLN A 1098 51.75 4.73 -5.46
C GLN A 1098 52.62 3.83 -6.35
N ASN A 1099 53.11 2.72 -5.79
CA ASN A 1099 53.71 1.67 -6.60
C ASN A 1099 52.60 0.75 -7.14
N HIS A 1100 52.58 0.55 -8.46
CA HIS A 1100 51.67 -0.35 -9.16
C HIS A 1100 52.43 -1.53 -9.79
N PRO A 1101 52.79 -2.58 -9.04
CA PRO A 1101 53.46 -3.76 -9.58
C PRO A 1101 52.77 -4.37 -10.81
N GLY A 1102 51.43 -4.34 -10.85
CA GLY A 1102 50.64 -4.93 -11.93
C GLY A 1102 50.74 -4.22 -13.29
N LEU A 1103 51.35 -3.02 -13.36
CA LEU A 1103 51.78 -2.41 -14.63
C LEU A 1103 52.80 -3.28 -15.38
N LYS A 1104 53.51 -4.19 -14.70
CA LYS A 1104 54.46 -5.14 -15.30
C LYS A 1104 53.82 -6.48 -15.70
N ARG A 1105 52.53 -6.71 -15.40
CA ARG A 1105 51.81 -7.93 -15.79
C ARG A 1105 51.16 -7.77 -17.16
N ASP A 1106 51.55 -8.61 -18.10
CA ASP A 1106 50.90 -8.82 -19.39
C ASP A 1106 49.64 -9.71 -19.29
N SER A 1107 49.54 -10.52 -18.22
CA SER A 1107 48.55 -11.58 -18.10
C SER A 1107 48.00 -11.71 -16.67
N GLY A 1108 46.80 -12.27 -16.53
CA GLY A 1108 46.19 -12.61 -15.23
C GLY A 1108 44.67 -12.73 -15.27
N HIS A 1109 44.04 -12.99 -14.12
CA HIS A 1109 42.59 -13.15 -14.04
C HIS A 1109 41.84 -11.84 -14.36
N ILE A 1110 40.60 -11.98 -14.81
CA ILE A 1110 39.61 -10.90 -14.84
C ILE A 1110 38.70 -11.07 -13.62
N GLY A 1111 38.26 -10.01 -12.95
CA GLY A 1111 37.40 -10.18 -11.79
C GLY A 1111 36.60 -8.95 -11.38
N PHE A 1112 35.51 -9.20 -10.67
CA PHE A 1112 34.67 -8.20 -10.03
C PHE A 1112 35.18 -7.99 -8.60
N LEU A 1113 35.80 -6.83 -8.36
CA LEU A 1113 36.44 -6.45 -7.10
C LEU A 1113 35.36 -5.89 -6.16
N GLY A 1114 34.98 -6.68 -5.16
CA GLY A 1114 33.79 -6.43 -4.34
C GLY A 1114 34.02 -5.37 -3.26
N HIS A 1115 33.31 -4.25 -3.35
CA HIS A 1115 33.40 -3.15 -2.38
C HIS A 1115 32.11 -2.96 -1.57
N GLY A 1116 31.61 -4.06 -0.98
CA GLY A 1116 30.54 -4.04 0.03
C GLY A 1116 29.23 -3.42 -0.46
N SER A 1117 28.91 -3.57 -1.75
CA SER A 1117 27.78 -2.92 -2.41
C SER A 1117 26.90 -3.91 -3.15
N THR A 1118 25.58 -3.76 -3.01
CA THR A 1118 24.61 -4.46 -3.86
C THR A 1118 24.64 -3.89 -5.28
N LEU A 1119 24.65 -4.75 -6.29
CA LEU A 1119 24.59 -4.39 -7.71
C LEU A 1119 24.35 -5.65 -8.55
N TRP A 1120 24.14 -5.48 -9.86
CA TRP A 1120 23.91 -6.60 -10.77
C TRP A 1120 24.80 -6.49 -12.00
N PHE A 1121 25.32 -7.63 -12.46
CA PHE A 1121 25.93 -7.78 -13.78
C PHE A 1121 25.11 -8.74 -14.64
N ARG A 1122 25.19 -8.63 -15.95
CA ARG A 1122 24.69 -9.64 -16.90
C ARG A 1122 25.45 -9.56 -18.21
N ASN A 1123 25.17 -10.48 -19.14
CA ASN A 1123 25.69 -10.42 -20.51
C ASN A 1123 27.24 -10.41 -20.59
N ILE A 1124 27.92 -10.96 -19.56
CA ILE A 1124 29.38 -10.92 -19.38
C ILE A 1124 30.06 -11.92 -20.32
N ARG A 1125 30.82 -11.41 -21.29
CA ARG A 1125 31.38 -12.16 -22.43
C ARG A 1125 32.73 -11.63 -22.88
N ILE A 1126 33.60 -12.51 -23.36
CA ILE A 1126 34.98 -12.20 -23.77
C ILE A 1126 35.30 -12.74 -25.15
N LYS A 1127 36.10 -11.99 -25.89
CA LYS A 1127 36.82 -12.41 -27.08
C LYS A 1127 38.31 -12.32 -26.78
N ASP A 1128 38.93 -13.47 -26.57
CA ASP A 1128 40.39 -13.62 -26.49
C ASP A 1128 41.02 -13.21 -27.85
N LEU A 1129 42.07 -12.39 -27.80
CA LEU A 1129 42.80 -11.91 -28.99
C LEU A 1129 44.12 -12.65 -29.24
N LYS A 1130 44.64 -13.36 -28.22
CA LYS A 1130 45.93 -14.09 -28.16
C LYS A 1130 47.20 -13.24 -28.18
#